data_AF-A0A444YXD0-F1
#
_entry.id   AF-A0A444YXD0-F1
#
_cell.length_a   1.000
_cell.length_b   1.000
_cell.length_c   1.000
_cell.angle_alpha   90.00
_cell.angle_beta   90.00
_cell.angle_gamma   90.00
#
_symmetry.space_group_name_H-M   'P 1'
#
loop_
_entity.id
_entity.type
_entity.pdbx_description
1 polymer ?
#
loop_
_entity_poly.entity_id
_entity_poly.type
_entity_poly.pdbx_seq_one_letter_code
_entity_poly.pdbx_strand_id
1 'polypeptide(L)'
;MGARSLKKRRHGEHLAAPQASSMAAAAANSPPRRNKARRPYATVSVLLSGVLFVSVAALLFISSNKWRAFGNYVSYEMVNVVNEFPHDPEAFTQGLLYAGNDTLFESTGLYGRSSVRRVALHTGKVEELQRMGDSLFGEGLTLLDKRLFQVTWLQKVGFIYDQKTLGELGTFNHEMKDGWGLATDGKVLFGSDGSSTLYQLDPRTFKGLPLMRFYSFPFLHLNAWSLPQPLITLSKHTIYYKDQQVYNLNELEYIDGEVWANVFTLKLKQIDLICIMKGLIDAGYTAIDVLNGIAWDRQQKRIFVTGKLWPKLYEIKVVPINKPIDEGIIEQLCLHDLDGHDGAELLQSDSPEFKGVMCQHFQVEELEDATNGFAERNVIESGDNGTVYRGLLATNMKVVVKKLPCHSCQPEESFASQVELTARAKHKRLVKLIGYSTNRTCRLLVSEYIDNGNLHKWLHEFQGSLSPLTWSIRLHILQAVANGIAYLHEEVEPKIIHGSIKSKNILLDQQWNPKISDFGLFKLQSSNSSHSMSNFTESNDIYDFGILIMEIISGRIPFPSHHSQPQAYIVDWFKSMISNGKISDLVDPKLPKKPSSIVLKRIILLALWCVDLDMNPKLKMEDVVQMLESNQLLFYVGTTTFRGYYH
;
A
#
# COMPACT_ATOMS: atom_id res chain seq x y z
N MET A 1 -39.82 1.37 -68.11
CA MET A 1 -40.05 2.05 -69.42
C MET A 1 -38.77 2.81 -69.76
N GLY A 2 -38.35 3.02 -71.02
CA GLY A 2 -38.86 2.53 -72.30
C GLY A 2 -37.85 2.95 -73.40
N ALA A 3 -37.57 2.07 -74.38
CA ALA A 3 -36.55 2.32 -75.40
C ALA A 3 -37.14 2.92 -76.71
N ARG A 4 -36.23 3.21 -77.68
CA ARG A 4 -36.43 3.44 -79.14
C ARG A 4 -36.45 4.89 -79.65
N SER A 5 -35.53 5.18 -80.59
CA SER A 5 -35.88 5.48 -81.99
C SER A 5 -34.66 5.13 -82.88
N LEU A 6 -34.76 4.23 -83.87
CA LEU A 6 -35.47 4.33 -85.17
C LEU A 6 -34.79 5.32 -86.14
N LYS A 7 -34.71 5.06 -87.46
CA LYS A 7 -35.43 4.08 -88.31
C LYS A 7 -34.52 2.86 -88.64
N LYS A 8 -34.24 2.31 -89.84
CA LYS A 8 -34.59 2.53 -91.28
C LYS A 8 -34.71 1.16 -92.02
N ARG A 9 -34.06 0.95 -93.17
CA ARG A 9 -34.13 -0.21 -94.13
C ARG A 9 -32.86 -0.17 -95.02
N ARG A 10 -32.30 -1.21 -95.67
CA ARG A 10 -32.42 -2.71 -95.78
C ARG A 10 -30.96 -3.20 -96.12
N HIS A 11 -30.53 -4.41 -96.53
CA HIS A 11 -31.05 -5.76 -96.86
C HIS A 11 -30.77 -6.72 -95.66
N GLY A 12 -30.66 -8.06 -95.69
CA GLY A 12 -30.66 -9.08 -96.76
C GLY A 12 -29.27 -9.42 -97.33
N GLU A 13 -29.02 -10.44 -98.16
CA GLU A 13 -29.71 -11.66 -98.66
C GLU A 13 -28.70 -12.36 -99.62
N HIS A 14 -28.56 -13.69 -99.86
CA HIS A 14 -29.10 -14.94 -99.29
C HIS A 14 -28.22 -16.15 -99.77
N LEU A 15 -28.06 -17.23 -98.95
CA LEU A 15 -27.58 -18.60 -99.32
C LEU A 15 -26.09 -18.77 -99.79
N ALA A 16 -25.44 -19.95 -99.76
CA ALA A 16 -25.46 -21.13 -98.87
C ALA A 16 -24.19 -22.02 -99.12
N ALA A 17 -23.82 -22.91 -98.20
CA ALA A 17 -22.76 -23.94 -98.38
C ALA A 17 -23.34 -25.27 -98.91
N PRO A 18 -22.54 -26.29 -99.33
CA PRO A 18 -21.91 -27.23 -98.37
C PRO A 18 -20.58 -27.93 -98.80
N GLN A 19 -19.95 -28.63 -97.84
CA GLN A 19 -19.31 -30.00 -97.84
C GLN A 19 -18.58 -30.58 -99.09
N ALA A 20 -17.64 -31.56 -99.00
CA ALA A 20 -16.76 -32.12 -97.95
C ALA A 20 -15.83 -33.21 -98.56
N SER A 21 -14.85 -33.75 -97.79
CA SER A 21 -14.02 -34.97 -98.07
C SER A 21 -12.95 -34.85 -99.18
N SER A 22 -11.85 -35.63 -99.26
CA SER A 22 -11.08 -36.42 -98.27
C SER A 22 -9.70 -36.89 -98.81
N MET A 23 -8.89 -37.55 -97.96
CA MET A 23 -7.75 -38.46 -98.25
C MET A 23 -6.34 -37.93 -98.65
N ALA A 24 -5.41 -38.08 -97.68
CA ALA A 24 -4.15 -38.86 -97.74
C ALA A 24 -2.82 -38.33 -98.37
N ALA A 25 -1.72 -38.88 -97.79
CA ALA A 25 -0.35 -39.06 -98.32
C ALA A 25 0.70 -37.90 -98.33
N ALA A 26 1.51 -37.87 -97.25
CA ALA A 26 2.99 -37.88 -97.22
C ALA A 26 3.90 -36.74 -97.79
N ALA A 27 4.76 -36.25 -96.87
CA ALA A 27 6.20 -35.89 -97.04
C ALA A 27 6.65 -34.51 -97.59
N ALA A 28 7.95 -34.24 -97.39
CA ALA A 28 8.81 -33.16 -97.93
C ALA A 28 8.70 -31.70 -97.39
N ASN A 29 9.40 -31.46 -96.27
CA ASN A 29 10.02 -30.22 -95.77
C ASN A 29 9.91 -28.86 -96.55
N SER A 30 9.46 -27.83 -95.80
CA SER A 30 9.90 -26.41 -95.82
C SER A 30 9.50 -25.52 -97.02
N PRO A 31 9.51 -24.15 -96.92
CA PRO A 31 10.00 -23.31 -95.84
C PRO A 31 8.90 -22.42 -95.13
N PRO A 32 8.90 -21.06 -95.06
CA PRO A 32 8.95 -20.43 -93.72
C PRO A 32 7.96 -19.27 -93.42
N ARG A 33 8.16 -18.68 -92.22
CA ARG A 33 7.74 -17.34 -91.71
C ARG A 33 6.33 -17.12 -91.13
N ARG A 34 6.36 -16.81 -89.82
CA ARG A 34 5.56 -15.81 -89.06
C ARG A 34 4.06 -15.67 -89.39
N ASN A 35 3.22 -16.17 -88.49
CA ASN A 35 2.59 -15.31 -87.46
C ASN A 35 1.84 -16.15 -86.41
N LYS A 36 1.99 -15.85 -85.11
CA LYS A 36 1.02 -16.24 -84.06
C LYS A 36 1.21 -15.51 -82.72
N ALA A 37 0.10 -14.92 -82.27
CA ALA A 37 -0.33 -14.62 -80.90
C ALA A 37 0.72 -14.29 -79.81
N ARG A 38 0.74 -13.03 -79.37
CA ARG A 38 1.14 -12.68 -77.98
C ARG A 38 0.14 -13.35 -77.01
N ARG A 39 0.62 -14.23 -76.14
CA ARG A 39 -0.16 -14.89 -75.07
C ARG A 39 -0.17 -14.03 -73.78
N PRO A 40 -1.14 -14.21 -72.85
CA PRO A 40 -1.57 -13.18 -71.90
C PRO A 40 -0.67 -12.96 -70.66
N TYR A 41 0.62 -13.27 -70.74
CA TYR A 41 1.57 -13.06 -69.64
C TYR A 41 1.75 -11.58 -69.27
N ALA A 42 1.55 -10.66 -70.23
CA ALA A 42 1.66 -9.23 -69.99
C ALA A 42 0.61 -8.72 -68.99
N THR A 43 -0.67 -9.05 -69.16
CA THR A 43 -1.75 -8.53 -68.29
C THR A 43 -1.66 -9.09 -66.86
N VAL A 44 -1.31 -10.37 -66.73
CA VAL A 44 -1.07 -11.01 -65.42
C VAL A 44 0.17 -10.43 -64.76
N SER A 45 1.25 -10.17 -65.51
CA SER A 45 2.45 -9.50 -64.98
C SER A 45 2.21 -8.05 -64.58
N VAL A 46 1.40 -7.28 -65.33
CA VAL A 46 0.99 -5.91 -64.97
C VAL A 46 0.11 -5.89 -63.71
N LEU A 47 -0.78 -6.88 -63.54
CA LEU A 47 -1.56 -7.00 -62.30
C LEU A 47 -0.71 -7.44 -61.11
N LEU A 48 0.19 -8.43 -61.27
CA LEU A 48 1.13 -8.84 -60.23
C LEU A 48 2.12 -7.75 -59.85
N SER A 49 2.69 -7.03 -60.81
CA SER A 49 3.58 -5.89 -60.54
C SER A 49 2.82 -4.69 -59.97
N GLY A 50 1.57 -4.45 -60.37
CA GLY A 50 0.70 -3.45 -59.75
C GLY A 50 0.37 -3.78 -58.29
N VAL A 51 0.00 -5.03 -57.99
CA VAL A 51 -0.19 -5.50 -56.61
C VAL A 51 1.12 -5.44 -55.84
N LEU A 52 2.24 -5.89 -56.40
CA LEU A 52 3.56 -5.82 -55.75
C LEU A 52 3.97 -4.36 -55.49
N PHE A 53 3.70 -3.43 -56.41
CA PHE A 53 3.99 -2.01 -56.23
C PHE A 53 3.09 -1.38 -55.17
N VAL A 54 1.82 -1.77 -55.08
CA VAL A 54 0.91 -1.36 -53.97
C VAL A 54 1.35 -1.98 -52.65
N SER A 55 1.78 -3.25 -52.62
CA SER A 55 2.32 -3.90 -51.42
C SER A 55 3.65 -3.30 -50.97
N VAL A 56 4.55 -2.97 -51.89
CA VAL A 56 5.82 -2.29 -51.60
C VAL A 56 5.57 -0.83 -51.20
N ALA A 57 4.64 -0.12 -51.85
CA ALA A 57 4.23 1.22 -51.41
C ALA A 57 3.57 1.19 -50.03
N ALA A 58 2.73 0.19 -49.73
CA ALA A 58 2.13 0.00 -48.40
C ALA A 58 3.20 -0.37 -47.36
N LEU A 59 4.15 -1.25 -47.68
CA LEU A 59 5.29 -1.56 -46.81
C LEU A 59 6.21 -0.36 -46.60
N LEU A 60 6.42 0.48 -47.62
CA LEU A 60 7.16 1.74 -47.51
C LEU A 60 6.38 2.82 -46.78
N PHE A 61 5.04 2.82 -46.81
CA PHE A 61 4.20 3.75 -46.05
C PHE A 61 4.06 3.31 -44.59
N ILE A 62 3.99 2.00 -44.32
CA ILE A 62 4.10 1.41 -42.99
C ILE A 62 5.51 1.61 -42.44
N SER A 63 6.57 1.47 -43.26
CA SER A 63 7.95 1.78 -42.87
C SER A 63 8.14 3.28 -42.62
N SER A 64 7.61 4.15 -43.49
CA SER A 64 7.64 5.61 -43.32
C SER A 64 6.89 6.07 -42.07
N ASN A 65 5.72 5.50 -41.78
CA ASN A 65 5.00 5.76 -40.54
C ASN A 65 5.69 5.13 -39.32
N LYS A 66 6.36 3.97 -39.47
CA LYS A 66 7.30 3.44 -38.45
C LYS A 66 8.59 4.25 -38.33
N TRP A 67 8.96 5.07 -39.31
CA TRP A 67 10.08 6.02 -39.28
C TRP A 67 9.67 7.43 -38.86
N ARG A 68 8.36 7.69 -38.77
CA ARG A 68 7.77 8.80 -37.99
C ARG A 68 7.32 8.37 -36.58
N ALA A 69 7.31 7.05 -36.33
CA ALA A 69 7.17 6.44 -35.01
C ALA A 69 8.49 5.82 -34.49
N PHE A 70 9.60 5.98 -35.20
CA PHE A 70 10.89 6.20 -34.55
C PHE A 70 10.80 7.60 -33.94
N GLY A 71 10.16 7.67 -32.77
CA GLY A 71 10.19 8.85 -31.95
C GLY A 71 11.63 9.24 -31.67
N ASN A 72 11.88 10.54 -31.48
CA ASN A 72 13.19 11.01 -31.08
C ASN A 72 13.60 10.28 -29.80
N TYR A 73 14.63 9.43 -29.86
CA TYR A 73 15.32 8.97 -28.66
C TYR A 73 16.09 10.16 -28.09
N VAL A 74 15.37 11.00 -27.33
CA VAL A 74 15.96 12.07 -26.52
C VAL A 74 16.78 11.38 -25.44
N SER A 75 18.11 11.42 -25.62
CA SER A 75 19.08 10.86 -24.69
C SER A 75 19.23 11.80 -23.50
N TYR A 76 18.38 11.60 -22.49
CA TYR A 76 18.30 12.46 -21.31
C TYR A 76 19.53 12.33 -20.40
N GLU A 77 20.04 13.41 -19.80
CA GLU A 77 20.49 14.71 -20.33
C GLU A 77 21.52 15.22 -19.29
N MET A 78 22.62 15.85 -19.69
CA MET A 78 23.66 16.35 -18.77
C MET A 78 23.21 17.65 -18.09
N VAL A 79 23.28 17.68 -16.76
CA VAL A 79 22.82 18.82 -15.95
C VAL A 79 23.94 19.86 -15.77
N ASN A 80 23.75 21.05 -16.35
CA ASN A 80 24.61 22.21 -16.14
C ASN A 80 23.94 23.21 -15.20
N VAL A 81 24.60 23.57 -14.10
CA VAL A 81 24.18 24.69 -13.25
C VAL A 81 24.40 26.00 -14.01
N VAL A 82 23.35 26.81 -14.10
CA VAL A 82 23.36 28.16 -14.70
C VAL A 82 23.53 29.22 -13.62
N ASN A 83 22.86 29.05 -12.48
CA ASN A 83 22.88 30.00 -11.37
C ASN A 83 22.58 29.29 -10.04
N GLU A 84 22.99 29.90 -8.93
CA GLU A 84 22.74 29.43 -7.56
C GLU A 84 21.99 30.51 -6.76
N PHE A 85 21.01 30.09 -5.96
CA PHE A 85 20.23 30.97 -5.08
C PHE A 85 20.23 30.45 -3.64
N PRO A 86 20.12 31.33 -2.62
CA PRO A 86 19.96 30.89 -1.23
C PRO A 86 18.66 30.09 -1.07
N HIS A 87 18.71 29.01 -0.27
CA HIS A 87 17.56 28.20 0.08
C HIS A 87 17.58 27.89 1.58
N ASP A 88 16.41 27.76 2.18
CA ASP A 88 16.27 27.39 3.59
C ASP A 88 16.41 25.86 3.75
N PRO A 89 17.47 25.33 4.39
CA PRO A 89 17.60 23.90 4.60
C PRO A 89 16.55 23.35 5.57
N GLU A 90 15.98 24.17 6.47
CA GLU A 90 14.94 23.75 7.40
C GLU A 90 13.55 23.57 6.76
N ALA A 91 13.47 23.73 5.43
CA ALA A 91 12.31 23.44 4.61
C ALA A 91 11.83 21.98 4.72
N PHE A 92 12.75 21.03 4.50
CA PHE A 92 12.41 19.67 4.08
C PHE A 92 11.41 19.68 2.91
N THR A 93 11.87 20.24 1.78
CA THR A 93 11.06 20.45 0.57
C THR A 93 10.45 19.15 0.05
N GLN A 94 9.17 19.24 -0.34
CA GLN A 94 8.34 18.16 -0.90
C GLN A 94 7.43 18.74 -2.00
N GLY A 95 8.05 19.32 -3.03
CA GLY A 95 7.37 20.03 -4.11
C GLY A 95 7.63 21.54 -4.12
N LEU A 96 7.89 22.06 -5.32
CA LEU A 96 8.32 23.43 -5.59
C LEU A 96 7.60 23.96 -6.83
N LEU A 97 7.32 25.25 -6.90
CA LEU A 97 6.67 25.89 -8.06
C LEU A 97 7.22 27.28 -8.32
N TYR A 98 7.32 27.66 -9.58
CA TYR A 98 7.64 29.03 -9.98
C TYR A 98 6.37 29.80 -10.38
N ALA A 99 6.11 30.92 -9.71
CA ALA A 99 4.88 31.69 -9.84
C ALA A 99 4.97 32.88 -10.82
N GLY A 100 6.12 33.10 -11.44
CA GLY A 100 6.47 34.37 -12.08
C GLY A 100 7.06 35.38 -11.09
N ASN A 101 7.53 36.52 -11.59
CA ASN A 101 8.06 37.64 -10.79
C ASN A 101 9.11 37.22 -9.73
N ASP A 102 10.01 36.28 -10.07
CA ASP A 102 11.03 35.73 -9.17
C ASP A 102 10.49 35.28 -7.80
N THR A 103 9.26 34.75 -7.82
CA THR A 103 8.52 34.23 -6.68
C THR A 103 8.34 32.73 -6.81
N LEU A 104 8.65 31.99 -5.75
CA LEU A 104 8.41 30.56 -5.63
C LEU A 104 7.26 30.28 -4.66
N PHE A 105 6.54 29.18 -4.89
CA PHE A 105 5.78 28.49 -3.83
C PHE A 105 6.42 27.15 -3.54
N GLU A 106 6.31 26.70 -2.31
CA GLU A 106 6.99 25.51 -1.82
C GLU A 106 6.13 24.75 -0.81
N SER A 107 6.17 23.43 -0.88
CA SER A 107 5.62 22.51 0.12
C SER A 107 6.74 21.97 1.00
N THR A 108 6.43 21.84 2.29
CA THR A 108 7.37 21.41 3.33
C THR A 108 6.76 20.26 4.11
N GLY A 109 7.49 19.14 4.24
CA GLY A 109 6.98 17.90 4.80
C GLY A 109 7.69 17.49 6.09
N LEU A 110 7.14 17.86 7.25
CA LEU A 110 7.61 17.37 8.56
C LEU A 110 6.45 17.46 9.57
N TYR A 111 6.09 16.38 10.25
CA TYR A 111 5.03 16.43 11.28
C TYR A 111 5.30 17.52 12.34
N GLY A 112 4.29 18.32 12.68
CA GLY A 112 4.42 19.50 13.53
C GLY A 112 5.11 20.73 12.90
N ARG A 113 5.57 20.64 11.65
CA ARG A 113 6.30 21.71 10.95
C ARG A 113 5.78 22.00 9.53
N SER A 114 5.06 21.06 8.90
CA SER A 114 4.55 21.15 7.52
C SER A 114 3.81 22.44 7.21
N SER A 115 3.99 22.95 6.00
CA SER A 115 3.38 24.18 5.51
C SER A 115 3.36 24.25 3.99
N VAL A 116 2.54 25.14 3.44
CA VAL A 116 2.78 25.76 2.14
C VAL A 116 3.33 27.17 2.37
N ARG A 117 4.31 27.59 1.58
CA ARG A 117 4.99 28.89 1.77
C ARG A 117 5.33 29.58 0.46
N ARG A 118 5.41 30.92 0.49
CA ARG A 118 5.88 31.78 -0.61
C ARG A 118 7.29 32.25 -0.31
N VAL A 119 8.20 32.13 -1.28
CA VAL A 119 9.64 32.38 -1.11
C VAL A 119 10.15 33.28 -2.24
N ALA A 120 10.94 34.30 -1.89
CA ALA A 120 11.55 35.21 -2.87
C ALA A 120 12.86 34.63 -3.42
N LEU A 121 12.87 34.27 -4.72
CA LEU A 121 13.92 33.49 -5.41
C LEU A 121 15.34 33.97 -5.08
N HIS A 122 15.62 35.26 -5.28
CA HIS A 122 16.97 35.84 -5.13
C HIS A 122 17.53 35.84 -3.71
N THR A 123 16.71 35.48 -2.69
CA THR A 123 17.07 35.64 -1.28
C THR A 123 16.82 34.41 -0.41
N GLY A 124 16.07 33.42 -0.90
CA GLY A 124 15.58 32.31 -0.09
C GLY A 124 14.60 32.71 1.04
N LYS A 125 14.21 33.99 1.11
CA LYS A 125 13.39 34.51 2.20
C LYS A 125 11.93 34.06 2.04
N VAL A 126 11.41 33.38 3.06
CA VAL A 126 9.97 33.14 3.21
C VAL A 126 9.25 34.46 3.46
N GLU A 127 8.30 34.80 2.60
CA GLU A 127 7.48 36.01 2.71
C GLU A 127 6.20 35.80 3.52
N GLU A 128 5.57 34.64 3.32
CA GLU A 128 4.28 34.25 3.87
C GLU A 128 4.24 32.72 3.92
N LEU A 129 3.62 32.15 4.96
CA LEU A 129 3.46 30.70 5.10
C LEU A 129 2.15 30.37 5.80
N GLN A 130 1.48 29.31 5.32
CA GLN A 130 0.33 28.70 5.97
C GLN A 130 0.77 27.34 6.51
N ARG A 131 0.79 27.20 7.84
CA ARG A 131 1.08 25.91 8.48
C ARG A 131 -0.07 24.94 8.27
N MET A 132 0.27 23.68 8.08
CA MET A 132 -0.67 22.56 8.23
C MET A 132 -0.79 22.21 9.73
N GLY A 133 -1.86 21.54 10.12
CA GLY A 133 -1.98 20.98 11.48
C GLY A 133 -0.98 19.85 11.74
N ASP A 134 -0.53 19.69 12.98
CA ASP A 134 0.66 18.90 13.34
C ASP A 134 0.69 17.44 12.85
N SER A 135 -0.48 16.81 12.66
CA SER A 135 -0.63 15.44 12.16
C SER A 135 -0.58 15.29 10.63
N LEU A 136 -0.35 16.39 9.91
CA LEU A 136 -0.27 16.44 8.45
C LEU A 136 1.18 16.52 7.98
N PHE A 137 1.47 15.81 6.90
CA PHE A 137 2.75 15.80 6.22
C PHE A 137 2.53 16.36 4.81
N GLY A 138 3.04 17.56 4.54
CA GLY A 138 2.87 18.21 3.24
C GLY A 138 3.72 17.51 2.18
N GLU A 139 3.10 17.24 1.03
CA GLU A 139 3.74 16.66 -0.17
C GLU A 139 3.43 17.53 -1.39
N GLY A 140 3.52 16.96 -2.60
CA GLY A 140 3.52 17.66 -3.89
C GLY A 140 2.52 18.80 -4.03
N LEU A 141 2.98 19.87 -4.66
CA LEU A 141 2.29 21.14 -4.77
C LEU A 141 2.14 21.54 -6.25
N THR A 142 0.94 21.94 -6.68
CA THR A 142 0.76 22.50 -8.03
C THR A 142 -0.18 23.71 -8.06
N LEU A 143 -0.06 24.58 -9.06
CA LEU A 143 -0.79 25.85 -9.16
C LEU A 143 -1.75 25.86 -10.36
N LEU A 144 -3.06 25.86 -10.08
CA LEU A 144 -4.10 25.90 -11.12
C LEU A 144 -5.19 26.94 -10.80
N ASP A 145 -5.60 27.71 -11.81
CA ASP A 145 -6.64 28.75 -11.69
C ASP A 145 -6.43 29.73 -10.49
N LYS A 146 -5.17 30.09 -10.21
CA LYS A 146 -4.74 30.93 -9.07
C LYS A 146 -4.98 30.30 -7.68
N ARG A 147 -5.04 28.97 -7.61
CA ARG A 147 -5.12 28.21 -6.36
C ARG A 147 -4.00 27.18 -6.31
N LEU A 148 -3.36 27.09 -5.16
CA LEU A 148 -2.36 26.06 -4.88
C LEU A 148 -3.11 24.81 -4.41
N PHE A 149 -2.78 23.66 -4.98
CA PHE A 149 -3.26 22.35 -4.57
C PHE A 149 -2.06 21.60 -3.99
N GLN A 150 -2.12 21.25 -2.70
CA GLN A 150 -1.10 20.50 -1.98
C GLN A 150 -1.68 19.12 -1.61
N VAL A 151 -1.00 18.01 -1.91
CA VAL A 151 -1.35 16.70 -1.34
C VAL A 151 -0.65 16.49 0.00
N THR A 152 -1.04 15.42 0.71
CA THR A 152 -0.33 14.94 1.89
C THR A 152 0.04 13.48 1.74
N TRP A 153 1.11 13.06 2.39
CA TRP A 153 1.76 11.77 2.11
C TRP A 153 0.84 10.56 2.29
N LEU A 154 0.40 10.30 3.52
CA LEU A 154 -0.35 9.09 3.88
C LEU A 154 -1.86 9.32 4.07
N GLN A 155 -2.33 10.58 3.98
CA GLN A 155 -3.76 10.86 3.95
C GLN A 155 -4.16 11.06 2.49
N LYS A 156 -5.28 10.46 2.08
CA LYS A 156 -5.90 10.69 0.76
C LYS A 156 -6.57 12.07 0.67
N VAL A 157 -6.02 13.07 1.34
CA VAL A 157 -6.52 14.42 1.54
C VAL A 157 -5.49 15.41 1.03
N GLY A 158 -5.94 16.34 0.20
CA GLY A 158 -5.19 17.53 -0.17
C GLY A 158 -5.90 18.82 0.22
N PHE A 159 -5.16 19.92 0.16
CA PHE A 159 -5.57 21.25 0.59
C PHE A 159 -5.52 22.23 -0.58
N ILE A 160 -6.46 23.17 -0.61
CA ILE A 160 -6.57 24.21 -1.62
C ILE A 160 -6.32 25.55 -0.95
N TYR A 161 -5.34 26.31 -1.43
CA TYR A 161 -4.98 27.62 -0.87
C TYR A 161 -5.11 28.74 -1.92
N ASP A 162 -5.48 29.95 -1.47
CA ASP A 162 -5.41 31.15 -2.32
C ASP A 162 -3.95 31.53 -2.61
N GLN A 163 -3.59 31.72 -3.88
CA GLN A 163 -2.22 32.03 -4.28
C GLN A 163 -1.68 33.35 -3.65
N LYS A 164 -2.54 34.31 -3.30
CA LYS A 164 -2.13 35.63 -2.82
C LYS A 164 -1.97 35.73 -1.31
N THR A 165 -2.77 35.00 -0.54
CA THR A 165 -2.76 35.07 0.94
C THR A 165 -2.43 33.75 1.63
N LEU A 166 -2.18 32.69 0.86
CA LEU A 166 -2.02 31.29 1.33
C LEU A 166 -3.16 30.78 2.23
N GLY A 167 -4.30 31.48 2.25
CA GLY A 167 -5.44 31.12 3.08
C GLY A 167 -6.13 29.86 2.56
N GLU A 168 -6.44 28.93 3.45
CA GLU A 168 -7.15 27.70 3.10
C GLU A 168 -8.56 28.01 2.55
N LEU A 169 -8.81 27.56 1.32
CA LEU A 169 -10.09 27.66 0.62
C LEU A 169 -10.94 26.39 0.75
N GLY A 170 -10.34 25.30 1.23
CA GLY A 170 -10.99 24.01 1.48
C GLY A 170 -10.08 22.83 1.21
N THR A 171 -10.63 21.62 1.34
CA THR A 171 -9.92 20.34 1.18
C THR A 171 -10.54 19.48 0.08
N PHE A 172 -9.73 18.56 -0.45
CA PHE A 172 -10.14 17.58 -1.46
C PHE A 172 -9.67 16.17 -1.07
N ASN A 173 -10.36 15.14 -1.58
CA ASN A 173 -9.94 13.74 -1.50
C ASN A 173 -9.42 13.26 -2.85
N HIS A 174 -8.46 12.33 -2.89
CA HIS A 174 -7.96 11.71 -4.13
C HIS A 174 -7.91 10.18 -4.06
N GLU A 175 -7.95 9.52 -5.22
CA GLU A 175 -7.93 8.05 -5.31
C GLU A 175 -6.53 7.43 -5.27
N MET A 176 -5.48 8.25 -5.40
CA MET A 176 -4.07 7.83 -5.39
C MET A 176 -3.74 7.05 -4.09
N LYS A 177 -2.88 6.02 -4.13
CA LYS A 177 -2.57 5.15 -2.97
C LYS A 177 -2.13 6.01 -1.77
N ASP A 178 -1.09 6.77 -2.02
CA ASP A 178 -0.50 7.83 -1.19
C ASP A 178 -0.54 9.14 -2.01
N GLY A 179 -0.13 10.28 -1.44
CA GLY A 179 0.03 11.55 -2.17
C GLY A 179 1.49 11.96 -2.22
N TRP A 180 2.19 11.71 -3.33
CA TRP A 180 3.59 12.12 -3.54
C TRP A 180 3.60 13.42 -4.38
N GLY A 181 4.04 13.42 -5.64
CA GLY A 181 4.08 14.62 -6.49
C GLY A 181 2.72 15.06 -7.07
N LEU A 182 2.63 16.35 -7.45
CA LEU A 182 1.54 16.95 -8.23
C LEU A 182 2.07 17.88 -9.35
N ALA A 183 1.46 17.85 -10.54
CA ALA A 183 1.76 18.75 -11.65
C ALA A 183 0.49 19.16 -12.43
N THR A 184 0.57 20.08 -13.40
CA THR A 184 -0.59 20.50 -14.23
C THR A 184 -0.22 21.02 -15.63
N ASP A 185 -1.02 20.68 -16.65
CA ASP A 185 -0.94 21.32 -17.99
C ASP A 185 -1.67 22.69 -18.05
N GLY A 186 -2.27 23.13 -16.95
CA GLY A 186 -3.19 24.26 -16.88
C GLY A 186 -4.66 23.91 -17.17
N LYS A 187 -5.01 22.62 -17.33
CA LYS A 187 -6.39 22.15 -17.54
C LYS A 187 -6.78 21.01 -16.60
N VAL A 188 -5.90 20.03 -16.43
CA VAL A 188 -6.03 18.87 -15.52
C VAL A 188 -4.89 18.90 -14.50
N LEU A 189 -5.04 18.13 -13.41
CA LEU A 189 -3.91 17.84 -12.53
C LEU A 189 -3.34 16.47 -12.87
N PHE A 190 -2.03 16.30 -12.69
CA PHE A 190 -1.35 15.02 -12.68
C PHE A 190 -0.84 14.73 -11.27
N GLY A 191 -0.84 13.47 -10.83
CA GLY A 191 -0.38 13.11 -9.50
C GLY A 191 0.26 11.72 -9.44
N SER A 192 1.12 11.52 -8.45
CA SER A 192 1.80 10.25 -8.18
C SER A 192 1.52 9.74 -6.76
N ASP A 193 1.62 8.42 -6.58
CA ASP A 193 1.58 7.72 -5.29
C ASP A 193 2.84 6.89 -5.00
N GLY A 194 3.97 7.21 -5.64
CA GLY A 194 5.22 6.46 -5.52
C GLY A 194 5.24 5.14 -6.30
N SER A 195 4.10 4.67 -6.82
CA SER A 195 4.07 3.52 -7.72
C SER A 195 4.49 3.91 -9.16
N SER A 196 4.37 2.95 -10.08
CA SER A 196 4.49 3.16 -11.51
C SER A 196 3.29 3.86 -12.17
N THR A 197 2.27 4.25 -11.39
CA THR A 197 1.00 4.78 -11.91
C THR A 197 0.92 6.30 -11.82
N LEU A 198 0.91 6.97 -12.97
CA LEU A 198 0.57 8.39 -13.08
C LEU A 198 -0.96 8.57 -13.18
N TYR A 199 -1.51 9.39 -12.30
CA TYR A 199 -2.94 9.71 -12.24
C TYR A 199 -3.23 11.00 -13.00
N GLN A 200 -4.27 10.99 -13.84
CA GLN A 200 -4.84 12.22 -14.41
C GLN A 200 -6.13 12.55 -13.66
N LEU A 201 -6.25 13.77 -13.16
CA LEU A 201 -7.25 14.18 -12.17
C LEU A 201 -8.05 15.40 -12.65
N ASP A 202 -9.33 15.48 -12.30
CA ASP A 202 -10.27 16.51 -12.79
C ASP A 202 -10.49 17.67 -11.79
N PRO A 203 -9.84 18.84 -11.98
CA PRO A 203 -10.03 20.00 -11.12
C PRO A 203 -11.37 20.73 -11.35
N ARG A 204 -12.22 20.28 -12.29
CA ARG A 204 -13.48 20.97 -12.63
C ARG A 204 -14.52 20.91 -11.50
N THR A 205 -14.46 19.93 -10.60
CA THR A 205 -15.28 19.91 -9.37
C THR A 205 -15.09 21.19 -8.54
N PHE A 206 -13.89 21.77 -8.57
CA PHE A 206 -13.55 23.01 -7.87
C PHE A 206 -13.80 24.29 -8.69
N LYS A 207 -14.21 24.21 -9.97
CA LYS A 207 -14.50 25.40 -10.82
C LYS A 207 -15.90 25.97 -10.53
N GLY A 208 -16.12 26.38 -9.28
CA GLY A 208 -17.38 26.97 -8.81
C GLY A 208 -17.34 27.54 -7.39
N LEU A 209 -16.33 27.21 -6.58
CA LEU A 209 -16.17 27.76 -5.22
C LEU A 209 -15.83 29.27 -5.29
N PRO A 210 -16.67 30.18 -4.75
CA PRO A 210 -16.38 31.60 -4.74
C PRO A 210 -15.34 31.96 -3.67
N LEU A 211 -14.47 32.93 -3.97
CA LEU A 211 -13.49 33.52 -3.05
C LEU A 211 -14.18 34.41 -1.99
N MET A 212 -14.96 33.79 -1.09
CA MET A 212 -15.59 34.48 0.04
C MET A 212 -14.58 34.70 1.17
N ARG A 213 -14.10 35.94 1.29
CA ARG A 213 -13.33 36.38 2.47
C ARG A 213 -14.22 36.35 3.72
N PHE A 214 -13.96 35.42 4.63
CA PHE A 214 -14.61 35.42 5.93
C PHE A 214 -14.04 36.52 6.83
N TYR A 215 -14.87 37.51 7.15
CA TYR A 215 -14.64 38.35 8.33
C TYR A 215 -15.02 37.55 9.59
N SER A 216 -14.20 37.70 10.63
CA SER A 216 -14.25 36.89 11.85
C SER A 216 -15.43 37.22 12.77
N PHE A 217 -16.21 36.21 13.18
CA PHE A 217 -16.95 36.18 14.44
C PHE A 217 -16.98 34.75 15.01
N PRO A 218 -16.92 34.55 16.35
CA PRO A 218 -16.91 33.23 16.97
C PRO A 218 -18.31 32.70 17.36
N PHE A 219 -18.32 31.43 17.78
CA PHE A 219 -19.45 30.60 18.25
C PHE A 219 -20.32 29.91 17.17
N LEU A 220 -20.45 28.58 17.37
CA LEU A 220 -21.34 27.62 16.71
C LEU A 220 -21.54 27.74 15.18
N HIS A 221 -20.71 27.01 14.44
CA HIS A 221 -21.18 26.31 13.24
C HIS A 221 -20.60 24.90 13.14
N LEU A 222 -21.48 23.90 13.09
CA LEU A 222 -21.18 22.60 12.47
C LEU A 222 -21.19 22.82 10.95
N ASN A 223 -20.02 23.06 10.37
CA ASN A 223 -19.87 23.37 8.96
C ASN A 223 -20.11 22.13 8.10
N ALA A 224 -21.30 22.02 7.51
CA ALA A 224 -21.63 21.00 6.50
C ALA A 224 -20.83 21.12 5.18
N TRP A 225 -19.89 22.06 5.11
CA TRP A 225 -18.93 22.27 4.02
C TRP A 225 -17.50 21.79 4.36
N SER A 226 -17.27 21.27 5.58
CA SER A 226 -15.97 20.74 6.02
C SER A 226 -15.68 19.30 5.58
N LEU A 227 -16.42 18.77 4.59
CA LEU A 227 -16.17 17.46 4.00
C LEU A 227 -15.31 17.65 2.72
N PRO A 228 -14.12 17.02 2.63
CA PRO A 228 -13.27 17.14 1.45
C PRO A 228 -13.97 16.62 0.18
N GLN A 229 -13.97 17.44 -0.88
CA GLN A 229 -14.64 17.07 -2.13
C GLN A 229 -13.79 16.10 -2.95
N PRO A 230 -14.38 15.12 -3.68
CA PRO A 230 -13.61 14.22 -4.51
C PRO A 230 -12.97 14.95 -5.71
N LEU A 231 -11.65 14.85 -5.82
CA LEU A 231 -10.88 15.13 -7.02
C LEU A 231 -10.90 13.86 -7.88
N ILE A 232 -11.71 13.87 -8.95
CA ILE A 232 -12.07 12.68 -9.72
C ILE A 232 -10.91 12.22 -10.61
N THR A 233 -10.58 10.92 -10.60
CA THR A 233 -9.63 10.35 -11.57
C THR A 233 -10.27 10.27 -12.96
N LEU A 234 -9.65 10.93 -13.94
CA LEU A 234 -10.01 10.84 -15.37
C LEU A 234 -9.40 9.61 -16.04
N SER A 235 -8.15 9.29 -15.68
CA SER A 235 -7.43 8.13 -16.19
C SER A 235 -6.25 7.78 -15.27
N LYS A 236 -5.76 6.54 -15.40
CA LYS A 236 -4.51 6.06 -14.79
C LYS A 236 -3.60 5.52 -15.88
N HIS A 237 -2.33 5.90 -15.87
CA HIS A 237 -1.34 5.47 -16.85
C HIS A 237 -0.14 4.86 -16.13
N THR A 238 0.11 3.56 -16.35
CA THR A 238 1.33 2.91 -15.89
C THR A 238 2.50 3.32 -16.78
N ILE A 239 3.61 3.75 -16.19
CA ILE A 239 4.82 4.19 -16.90
C ILE A 239 5.75 3.00 -17.14
N TYR A 240 6.30 2.90 -18.36
CA TYR A 240 7.16 1.80 -18.78
C TYR A 240 8.46 2.32 -19.44
N TYR A 241 9.54 1.57 -19.24
CA TYR A 241 10.81 1.69 -19.96
C TYR A 241 11.28 0.28 -20.38
N LYS A 242 11.62 0.09 -21.67
CA LYS A 242 11.96 -1.23 -22.26
C LYS A 242 10.99 -2.35 -21.83
N ASP A 243 9.68 -2.08 -21.94
CA ASP A 243 8.57 -2.97 -21.57
C ASP A 243 8.47 -3.39 -20.08
N GLN A 244 9.32 -2.83 -19.20
CA GLN A 244 9.25 -3.01 -17.74
C GLN A 244 8.70 -1.74 -17.06
N GLN A 245 8.08 -1.87 -15.89
CA GLN A 245 7.47 -0.72 -15.19
C GLN A 245 8.53 0.15 -14.51
N VAL A 246 8.32 1.48 -14.55
CA VAL A 246 9.16 2.45 -13.84
C VAL A 246 8.50 2.78 -12.50
N TYR A 247 9.09 2.31 -11.40
CA TYR A 247 8.57 2.55 -10.05
C TYR A 247 9.15 3.81 -9.40
N ASN A 248 8.72 4.11 -8.17
CA ASN A 248 9.25 5.19 -7.32
C ASN A 248 9.13 6.61 -7.92
N LEU A 249 8.07 6.85 -8.71
CA LEU A 249 7.75 8.17 -9.26
C LEU A 249 7.38 9.13 -8.12
N ASN A 250 8.25 10.09 -7.81
CA ASN A 250 8.20 10.87 -6.57
C ASN A 250 7.62 12.28 -6.83
N GLU A 251 8.44 13.30 -7.03
CA GLU A 251 8.04 14.65 -7.46
C GLU A 251 7.61 14.67 -8.94
N LEU A 252 6.73 15.60 -9.29
CA LEU A 252 6.28 15.85 -10.67
C LEU A 252 6.36 17.34 -11.00
N GLU A 253 6.67 17.69 -12.25
CA GLU A 253 6.49 19.04 -12.82
C GLU A 253 6.11 18.94 -14.31
N TYR A 254 5.39 19.91 -14.85
CA TYR A 254 4.94 19.92 -16.27
C TYR A 254 5.81 20.85 -17.13
N ILE A 255 6.77 20.29 -17.85
CA ILE A 255 7.82 21.00 -18.57
C ILE A 255 7.59 20.89 -20.09
N ASP A 256 7.41 22.05 -20.73
CA ASP A 256 7.26 22.28 -22.19
C ASP A 256 6.25 21.43 -23.00
N GLY A 257 5.50 20.52 -22.36
CA GLY A 257 4.55 19.60 -22.99
C GLY A 257 4.42 18.26 -22.28
N GLU A 258 5.40 17.93 -21.44
CA GLU A 258 5.62 16.61 -20.82
C GLU A 258 5.47 16.67 -19.29
N VAL A 259 5.11 15.54 -18.67
CA VAL A 259 5.22 15.39 -17.21
C VAL A 259 6.60 14.83 -16.92
N TRP A 260 7.44 15.63 -16.27
CA TRP A 260 8.75 15.22 -15.78
C TRP A 260 8.61 14.71 -14.34
N ALA A 261 9.40 13.70 -13.97
CA ALA A 261 9.40 13.10 -12.65
C ALA A 261 10.83 12.78 -12.19
N ASN A 262 11.08 12.78 -10.88
CA ASN A 262 12.24 12.08 -10.33
C ASN A 262 11.85 10.65 -9.90
N VAL A 263 12.87 9.77 -9.84
CA VAL A 263 12.74 8.38 -9.38
C VAL A 263 13.50 8.26 -8.06
N PHE A 264 12.86 7.70 -7.03
CA PHE A 264 13.42 7.58 -5.68
C PHE A 264 14.04 6.20 -5.43
N THR A 265 15.37 6.14 -5.29
CA THR A 265 16.11 4.89 -4.98
C THR A 265 17.31 5.13 -4.05
N LEU A 266 17.83 4.03 -3.49
CA LEU A 266 18.81 3.98 -2.42
C LEU A 266 20.22 4.51 -2.79
N LYS A 267 21.06 4.62 -1.76
CA LYS A 267 22.42 5.21 -1.80
C LYS A 267 23.30 4.67 -2.94
N LEU A 268 23.86 5.63 -3.70
CA LEU A 268 25.00 5.57 -4.64
C LEU A 268 24.70 5.32 -6.14
N LYS A 269 25.21 6.26 -6.97
CA LYS A 269 25.47 6.18 -8.44
C LYS A 269 24.34 6.48 -9.45
N GLN A 270 23.84 7.71 -9.36
CA GLN A 270 23.94 8.73 -10.42
C GLN A 270 23.32 8.51 -11.83
N ILE A 271 22.43 9.44 -12.21
CA ILE A 271 22.69 10.31 -13.38
C ILE A 271 22.71 11.78 -12.89
N ASP A 272 23.80 12.49 -13.22
CA ASP A 272 24.24 13.89 -13.06
C ASP A 272 23.76 14.86 -11.96
N LEU A 273 22.63 14.67 -11.27
CA LEU A 273 22.28 15.47 -10.08
C LEU A 273 23.27 15.27 -8.91
N ILE A 274 24.01 14.16 -8.90
CA ILE A 274 25.11 13.92 -7.95
C ILE A 274 26.24 14.96 -8.08
N CYS A 275 26.43 15.61 -9.23
CA CYS A 275 27.41 16.71 -9.33
C CYS A 275 27.04 17.89 -8.42
N ILE A 276 25.75 18.20 -8.29
CA ILE A 276 25.22 19.25 -7.41
C ILE A 276 25.33 18.80 -5.93
N MET A 277 24.84 17.60 -5.61
CA MET A 277 24.92 17.05 -4.25
C MET A 277 26.36 16.91 -3.76
N LYS A 278 27.28 16.48 -4.63
CA LYS A 278 28.70 16.40 -4.32
C LYS A 278 29.29 17.80 -4.12
N GLY A 279 28.94 18.79 -4.94
CA GLY A 279 29.36 20.18 -4.73
C GLY A 279 28.92 20.74 -3.37
N LEU A 280 27.74 20.35 -2.87
CA LEU A 280 27.29 20.67 -1.52
C LEU A 280 28.08 19.93 -0.43
N ILE A 281 28.33 18.63 -0.59
CA ILE A 281 29.12 17.81 0.36
C ILE A 281 30.58 18.28 0.44
N ASP A 282 31.21 18.54 -0.70
CA ASP A 282 32.58 19.07 -0.81
C ASP A 282 32.68 20.49 -0.23
N ALA A 283 31.58 21.26 -0.24
CA ALA A 283 31.44 22.55 0.46
C ALA A 283 31.09 22.43 1.96
N GLY A 284 31.02 21.21 2.51
CA GLY A 284 30.83 20.92 3.94
C GLY A 284 29.39 20.64 4.38
N TYR A 285 28.41 20.64 3.46
CA TYR A 285 27.01 20.37 3.79
C TYR A 285 26.72 18.85 3.81
N THR A 286 27.15 18.19 4.89
CA THR A 286 27.04 16.72 5.04
C THR A 286 25.65 16.21 5.47
N ALA A 287 24.72 17.10 5.78
CA ALA A 287 23.37 16.78 6.24
C ALA A 287 22.30 16.83 5.13
N ILE A 288 22.69 17.02 3.87
CA ILE A 288 21.76 17.04 2.73
C ILE A 288 21.19 15.65 2.45
N ASP A 289 19.96 15.61 1.95
CA ASP A 289 19.23 14.41 1.56
C ASP A 289 18.73 14.54 0.09
N VAL A 290 17.80 13.71 -0.38
CA VAL A 290 17.38 13.63 -1.79
C VAL A 290 16.78 14.93 -2.37
N LEU A 291 16.89 15.08 -3.69
CA LEU A 291 16.13 16.08 -4.46
C LEU A 291 14.64 15.79 -4.35
N ASN A 292 13.86 16.78 -3.90
CA ASN A 292 12.40 16.72 -3.77
C ASN A 292 11.80 18.12 -4.04
N GLY A 293 12.28 18.77 -5.11
CA GLY A 293 11.74 20.03 -5.60
C GLY A 293 12.23 20.33 -7.02
N ILE A 294 11.29 20.47 -7.95
CA ILE A 294 11.51 20.81 -9.37
C ILE A 294 10.49 21.92 -9.71
N ALA A 295 10.89 23.00 -10.37
CA ALA A 295 9.99 24.09 -10.75
C ALA A 295 10.32 24.71 -12.11
N TRP A 296 9.30 25.06 -12.89
CA TRP A 296 9.43 25.51 -14.28
C TRP A 296 9.02 26.97 -14.53
N ASP A 297 9.99 27.82 -14.92
CA ASP A 297 9.71 29.13 -15.51
C ASP A 297 9.41 28.99 -17.00
N ARG A 298 8.13 28.78 -17.32
CA ARG A 298 7.62 28.71 -18.69
C ARG A 298 7.86 29.98 -19.54
N GLN A 299 8.09 31.14 -18.92
CA GLN A 299 8.31 32.40 -19.67
C GLN A 299 9.76 32.52 -20.15
N GLN A 300 10.71 32.18 -19.29
CA GLN A 300 12.15 32.29 -19.59
C GLN A 300 12.81 30.95 -19.97
N LYS A 301 12.07 29.85 -19.91
CA LYS A 301 12.54 28.45 -20.05
C LYS A 301 13.68 28.12 -19.07
N ARG A 302 13.46 28.39 -17.78
CA ARG A 302 14.38 28.07 -16.68
C ARG A 302 13.81 26.93 -15.84
N ILE A 303 14.64 25.92 -15.54
CA ILE A 303 14.29 24.85 -14.59
C ILE A 303 15.04 25.14 -13.29
N PHE A 304 14.34 25.07 -12.16
CA PHE A 304 14.93 25.19 -10.83
C PHE A 304 14.82 23.88 -10.06
N VAL A 305 15.86 23.52 -9.30
CA VAL A 305 15.90 22.32 -8.46
C VAL A 305 16.47 22.56 -7.06
N THR A 306 15.91 21.86 -6.06
CA THR A 306 16.35 21.84 -4.66
C THR A 306 16.03 20.48 -4.02
N GLY A 307 16.43 20.27 -2.77
CA GLY A 307 16.22 19.02 -2.06
C GLY A 307 16.12 19.16 -0.55
N LYS A 308 15.83 18.03 0.09
CA LYS A 308 15.68 17.92 1.54
C LYS A 308 16.99 18.34 2.22
N LEU A 309 16.90 19.33 3.10
CA LEU A 309 18.02 19.90 3.84
C LEU A 309 19.07 20.63 2.97
N TRP A 310 18.74 20.99 1.71
CA TRP A 310 19.67 21.73 0.83
C TRP A 310 19.69 23.23 1.18
N PRO A 311 20.88 23.86 1.29
CA PRO A 311 21.05 25.29 1.56
C PRO A 311 21.02 26.16 0.29
N LYS A 312 20.87 25.55 -0.89
CA LYS A 312 20.87 26.20 -2.20
C LYS A 312 19.80 25.64 -3.12
N LEU A 313 19.19 26.54 -3.89
CA LEU A 313 18.37 26.25 -5.07
C LEU A 313 19.22 26.52 -6.31
N TYR A 314 19.07 25.70 -7.34
CA TYR A 314 19.88 25.76 -8.56
C TYR A 314 19.01 26.03 -9.78
N GLU A 315 19.34 27.05 -10.59
CA GLU A 315 18.87 27.11 -11.98
C GLU A 315 19.72 26.16 -12.81
N ILE A 316 19.08 25.25 -13.54
CA ILE A 316 19.76 24.25 -14.37
C ILE A 316 19.36 24.36 -15.84
N LYS A 317 20.31 23.99 -16.70
CA LYS A 317 20.06 23.63 -18.10
C LYS A 317 20.42 22.17 -18.31
N VAL A 318 19.49 21.50 -18.92
CA VAL A 318 19.49 20.08 -19.23
C VAL A 318 19.95 20.01 -20.70
N VAL A 319 20.87 19.10 -21.04
CA VAL A 319 21.59 19.09 -22.34
C VAL A 319 21.67 17.68 -22.94
N PRO A 320 21.40 17.45 -24.24
CA PRO A 320 21.36 16.10 -24.81
C PRO A 320 22.68 15.33 -24.66
N ILE A 321 22.64 14.12 -24.11
CA ILE A 321 23.83 13.26 -24.01
C ILE A 321 24.07 12.59 -25.38
N ASN A 322 24.96 13.19 -26.17
CA ASN A 322 25.42 12.68 -27.48
C ASN A 322 26.33 11.43 -27.39
N LYS A 323 26.20 10.64 -26.31
CA LYS A 323 26.87 9.35 -26.09
C LYS A 323 25.81 8.33 -25.66
N PRO A 324 25.94 7.04 -26.00
CA PRO A 324 25.09 6.02 -25.39
C PRO A 324 25.32 6.02 -23.87
N ILE A 325 24.22 6.02 -23.11
CA ILE A 325 24.22 5.63 -21.70
C ILE A 325 24.46 4.12 -21.66
N ASP A 326 25.20 3.63 -20.67
CA ASP A 326 25.55 2.22 -20.56
C ASP A 326 24.30 1.37 -20.29
N GLU A 327 24.11 0.29 -21.06
CA GLU A 327 22.91 -0.54 -20.96
C GLU A 327 22.92 -1.34 -19.65
N GLY A 328 22.06 -0.97 -18.72
CA GLY A 328 22.08 -1.42 -17.33
C GLY A 328 21.88 -0.28 -16.32
N ILE A 329 22.22 0.97 -16.65
CA ILE A 329 22.08 2.10 -15.69
C ILE A 329 20.61 2.47 -15.46
N ILE A 330 19.81 2.60 -16.52
CA ILE A 330 18.39 2.96 -16.40
C ILE A 330 17.62 1.77 -15.81
N GLU A 331 18.03 0.56 -16.15
CA GLU A 331 17.53 -0.69 -15.59
C GLU A 331 17.76 -0.75 -14.06
N GLN A 332 18.95 -0.42 -13.58
CA GLN A 332 19.26 -0.35 -12.14
C GLN A 332 18.51 0.78 -11.40
N LEU A 333 18.25 1.91 -12.05
CA LEU A 333 17.61 3.07 -11.42
C LEU A 333 16.08 2.98 -11.38
N CYS A 334 15.45 2.42 -12.41
CA CYS A 334 14.01 2.54 -12.64
C CYS A 334 13.20 1.24 -12.44
N LEU A 335 13.84 0.06 -12.60
CA LEU A 335 13.13 -1.20 -12.85
C LEU A 335 13.22 -2.23 -11.71
N HIS A 336 13.94 -1.92 -10.62
CA HIS A 336 13.96 -2.74 -9.42
C HIS A 336 12.75 -2.45 -8.52
N ASP A 337 11.79 -3.37 -8.50
CA ASP A 337 10.94 -3.58 -7.31
C ASP A 337 11.84 -3.88 -6.10
N LEU A 338 11.58 -3.23 -4.97
CA LEU A 338 12.25 -3.50 -3.68
C LEU A 338 11.27 -3.80 -2.54
N ASP A 339 10.06 -4.27 -2.88
CA ASP A 339 9.12 -4.93 -1.97
C ASP A 339 9.18 -6.46 -2.14
N GLY A 340 10.36 -7.05 -1.91
CA GLY A 340 10.55 -8.50 -1.96
C GLY A 340 12.00 -8.96 -1.85
N HIS A 341 12.27 -9.82 -0.87
CA HIS A 341 13.46 -10.69 -0.69
C HIS A 341 14.74 -10.36 -1.48
N ASP A 342 15.78 -9.89 -0.77
CA ASP A 342 16.99 -10.72 -0.57
C ASP A 342 17.86 -10.18 0.58
N GLY A 343 18.06 -11.03 1.60
CA GLY A 343 18.86 -10.76 2.81
C GLY A 343 19.60 -11.99 3.36
N ALA A 344 19.49 -13.09 2.63
CA ALA A 344 20.24 -14.34 2.68
C ALA A 344 20.14 -14.89 1.23
N GLU A 345 21.13 -15.55 0.64
CA GLU A 345 22.17 -16.36 1.27
C GLU A 345 23.57 -16.06 0.73
N LEU A 346 24.58 -16.27 1.59
CA LEU A 346 25.90 -16.73 1.15
C LEU A 346 26.42 -17.75 2.16
N LEU A 347 26.12 -19.03 1.95
CA LEU A 347 27.10 -20.13 2.07
C LEU A 347 26.54 -21.47 1.56
N GLN A 348 26.74 -21.68 0.26
CA GLN A 348 27.05 -22.97 -0.40
C GLN A 348 26.08 -24.16 -0.29
N SER A 349 25.84 -24.74 -1.47
CA SER A 349 25.24 -26.04 -1.68
C SER A 349 25.97 -27.17 -0.96
N ASP A 350 25.23 -27.94 -0.17
CA ASP A 350 25.15 -29.40 -0.34
C ASP A 350 23.80 -29.89 0.21
N SER A 351 23.16 -30.84 -0.48
CA SER A 351 21.81 -31.33 -0.13
C SER A 351 21.84 -32.67 0.61
N PRO A 352 21.60 -32.64 1.92
CA PRO A 352 20.91 -33.72 2.62
C PRO A 352 19.66 -33.23 3.38
N GLU A 353 18.69 -34.13 3.53
CA GLU A 353 17.39 -34.01 4.21
C GLU A 353 17.24 -32.91 5.29
N PHE A 354 16.26 -32.02 5.11
CA PHE A 354 15.88 -30.96 6.07
C PHE A 354 15.32 -31.52 7.39
N LYS A 355 16.19 -31.82 8.37
CA LYS A 355 15.81 -32.17 9.76
C LYS A 355 15.75 -30.92 10.66
N GLY A 356 14.79 -30.04 10.39
CA GLY A 356 14.68 -28.69 10.99
C GLY A 356 13.76 -28.55 12.22
N VAL A 357 14.13 -29.16 13.36
CA VAL A 357 13.49 -28.99 14.69
C VAL A 357 11.97 -29.30 14.73
N MET A 358 11.67 -30.58 14.99
CA MET A 358 10.31 -31.09 15.24
C MET A 358 9.73 -30.57 16.57
N CYS A 359 8.40 -30.60 16.69
CA CYS A 359 7.69 -30.52 17.97
C CYS A 359 8.03 -31.78 18.80
N GLN A 360 8.48 -31.63 20.05
CA GLN A 360 8.95 -32.79 20.83
C GLN A 360 7.77 -33.59 21.42
N HIS A 361 7.77 -34.91 21.21
CA HIS A 361 6.92 -35.81 22.01
C HIS A 361 7.62 -36.14 23.33
N PHE A 362 7.03 -35.71 24.44
CA PHE A 362 7.46 -35.98 25.81
C PHE A 362 6.78 -37.23 26.37
N GLN A 363 7.43 -37.94 27.29
CA GLN A 363 6.73 -38.94 28.12
C GLN A 363 5.94 -38.25 29.24
N VAL A 364 4.86 -38.87 29.73
CA VAL A 364 4.03 -38.25 30.78
C VAL A 364 4.80 -38.19 32.09
N GLU A 365 5.59 -39.22 32.37
CA GLU A 365 6.48 -39.37 33.52
C GLU A 365 7.53 -38.26 33.57
N GLU A 366 8.10 -37.87 32.42
CA GLU A 366 9.05 -36.75 32.32
C GLU A 366 8.41 -35.41 32.70
N LEU A 367 7.13 -35.22 32.35
CA LEU A 367 6.37 -34.01 32.67
C LEU A 367 5.77 -34.06 34.09
N GLU A 368 5.53 -35.24 34.65
CA GLU A 368 5.25 -35.43 36.06
C GLU A 368 6.47 -35.06 36.90
N ASP A 369 7.65 -35.62 36.63
CA ASP A 369 8.90 -35.24 37.32
C ASP A 369 9.19 -33.73 37.19
N ALA A 370 9.12 -33.18 35.98
CA ALA A 370 9.34 -31.75 35.73
C ALA A 370 8.35 -30.83 36.47
N THR A 371 7.14 -31.29 36.79
CA THR A 371 6.13 -30.56 37.57
C THR A 371 6.03 -31.01 39.03
N ASN A 372 6.92 -31.90 39.50
CA ASN A 372 6.85 -32.56 40.81
C ASN A 372 5.49 -33.25 41.04
N GLY A 373 5.10 -34.17 40.16
CA GLY A 373 3.83 -34.90 40.22
C GLY A 373 2.60 -33.98 40.11
N PHE A 374 2.64 -32.97 39.25
CA PHE A 374 1.59 -31.95 39.11
C PHE A 374 1.20 -31.26 40.44
N ALA A 375 2.18 -31.00 41.30
CA ALA A 375 1.92 -30.44 42.63
C ALA A 375 1.22 -29.06 42.59
N GLU A 376 0.26 -28.86 43.50
CA GLU A 376 -0.54 -27.63 43.63
C GLU A 376 0.32 -26.35 43.68
N ARG A 377 1.45 -26.38 44.39
CA ARG A 377 2.42 -25.27 44.50
C ARG A 377 3.04 -24.82 43.16
N ASN A 378 2.92 -25.64 42.11
CA ASN A 378 3.40 -25.35 40.76
C ASN A 378 2.27 -24.88 39.82
N VAL A 379 1.01 -24.81 40.27
CA VAL A 379 -0.11 -24.31 39.46
C VAL A 379 0.05 -22.81 39.22
N ILE A 380 0.00 -22.40 37.96
CA ILE A 380 0.02 -20.99 37.50
C ILE A 380 -1.42 -20.48 37.32
N GLU A 381 -2.30 -21.31 36.76
CA GLU A 381 -3.73 -21.05 36.54
C GLU A 381 -4.49 -22.39 36.43
N SER A 382 -5.78 -22.40 36.77
CA SER A 382 -6.68 -23.53 36.54
C SER A 382 -8.07 -23.01 36.19
N GLY A 383 -8.75 -23.67 35.26
CA GLY A 383 -10.10 -23.34 34.82
C GLY A 383 -10.57 -24.23 33.67
N ASP A 384 -11.60 -23.79 32.94
CA ASP A 384 -12.28 -24.60 31.91
C ASP A 384 -11.36 -25.03 30.75
N ASN A 385 -10.29 -24.28 30.50
CA ASN A 385 -9.26 -24.62 29.50
C ASN A 385 -8.21 -25.65 30.01
N GLY A 386 -8.38 -26.18 31.22
CA GLY A 386 -7.45 -27.10 31.89
C GLY A 386 -6.60 -26.43 32.98
N THR A 387 -5.62 -27.16 33.49
CA THR A 387 -4.71 -26.69 34.54
C THR A 387 -3.30 -26.45 33.98
N VAL A 388 -2.72 -25.30 34.31
CA VAL A 388 -1.44 -24.82 33.81
C VAL A 388 -0.41 -24.92 34.93
N TYR A 389 0.64 -25.71 34.73
CA TYR A 389 1.71 -25.92 35.70
C TYR A 389 3.03 -25.30 35.24
N ARG A 390 3.81 -24.80 36.19
CA ARG A 390 5.23 -24.50 36.01
C ARG A 390 6.03 -25.80 36.07
N GLY A 391 6.87 -26.03 35.07
CA GLY A 391 7.80 -27.15 35.04
C GLY A 391 9.26 -26.73 34.93
N LEU A 392 10.16 -27.64 35.29
CA LEU A 392 11.60 -27.58 35.03
C LEU A 392 12.04 -28.92 34.44
N LEU A 393 12.31 -28.96 33.14
CA LEU A 393 12.80 -30.17 32.48
C LEU A 393 14.19 -30.57 33.00
N ALA A 394 14.58 -31.84 32.85
CA ALA A 394 15.90 -32.35 33.23
C ALA A 394 17.08 -31.59 32.57
N THR A 395 16.82 -30.89 31.46
CA THR A 395 17.75 -29.96 30.79
C THR A 395 17.94 -28.61 31.51
N ASN A 396 17.36 -28.43 32.70
CA ASN A 396 17.18 -27.16 33.41
C ASN A 396 16.37 -26.09 32.65
N MET A 397 15.63 -26.48 31.60
CA MET A 397 14.74 -25.58 30.88
C MET A 397 13.45 -25.34 31.68
N LYS A 398 13.18 -24.08 32.06
CA LYS A 398 11.87 -23.67 32.59
C LYS A 398 10.82 -23.83 31.49
N VAL A 399 9.71 -24.50 31.80
CA VAL A 399 8.60 -24.70 30.87
C VAL A 399 7.25 -24.43 31.54
N VAL A 400 6.22 -24.27 30.72
CA VAL A 400 4.82 -24.36 31.13
C VAL A 400 4.25 -25.67 30.61
N VAL A 401 3.64 -26.46 31.48
CA VAL A 401 2.97 -27.72 31.15
C VAL A 401 1.47 -27.53 31.34
N LYS A 402 0.69 -27.51 30.26
CA LYS A 402 -0.76 -27.34 30.30
C LYS A 402 -1.46 -28.69 30.13
N LYS A 403 -2.20 -29.10 31.16
CA LYS A 403 -3.01 -30.32 31.19
C LYS A 403 -4.42 -30.00 30.73
N LEU A 404 -4.76 -30.43 29.51
CA LEU A 404 -6.05 -30.14 28.87
C LEU A 404 -7.18 -31.01 29.47
N PRO A 405 -8.44 -30.53 29.46
CA PRO A 405 -9.58 -31.34 29.90
C PRO A 405 -9.81 -32.55 28.97
N CYS A 406 -9.92 -33.74 29.54
CA CYS A 406 -10.19 -34.96 28.78
C CYS A 406 -11.70 -35.20 28.66
N HIS A 407 -12.34 -34.56 27.67
CA HIS A 407 -13.78 -34.69 27.40
C HIS A 407 -14.00 -35.28 26.01
N SER A 408 -14.34 -36.58 25.95
CA SER A 408 -14.58 -37.36 24.72
C SER A 408 -13.43 -37.32 23.70
N CYS A 409 -12.54 -38.31 23.75
CA CYS A 409 -11.30 -38.33 22.97
C CYS A 409 -11.53 -38.32 21.44
N GLN A 410 -11.12 -37.22 20.80
CA GLN A 410 -10.57 -37.24 19.43
C GLN A 410 -9.49 -38.36 19.32
N PRO A 411 -9.26 -38.99 18.15
CA PRO A 411 -8.15 -39.92 17.96
C PRO A 411 -6.79 -39.31 18.35
N GLU A 412 -5.88 -40.14 18.84
CA GLU A 412 -4.54 -39.74 19.29
C GLU A 412 -3.72 -39.09 18.16
N GLU A 413 -3.75 -39.71 16.97
CA GLU A 413 -3.16 -39.19 15.73
C GLU A 413 -3.75 -37.83 15.30
N SER A 414 -5.05 -37.59 15.56
CA SER A 414 -5.72 -36.32 15.26
C SER A 414 -5.20 -35.20 16.17
N PHE A 415 -5.06 -35.48 17.47
CA PHE A 415 -4.49 -34.53 18.43
C PHE A 415 -3.03 -34.21 18.11
N ALA A 416 -2.19 -35.23 17.88
CA ALA A 416 -0.80 -35.07 17.47
C ALA A 416 -0.66 -34.20 16.21
N SER A 417 -1.43 -34.51 15.16
CA SER A 417 -1.40 -33.78 13.89
C SER A 417 -1.79 -32.30 14.05
N GLN A 418 -2.83 -31.99 14.82
CA GLN A 418 -3.26 -30.61 15.05
C GLN A 418 -2.24 -29.83 15.89
N VAL A 419 -1.64 -30.46 16.91
CA VAL A 419 -0.56 -29.88 17.72
C VAL A 419 0.69 -29.59 16.89
N GLU A 420 1.09 -30.52 16.01
CA GLU A 420 2.24 -30.35 15.13
C GLU A 420 2.01 -29.31 14.04
N LEU A 421 0.78 -29.15 13.55
CA LEU A 421 0.39 -28.01 12.71
C LEU A 421 0.51 -26.69 13.48
N THR A 422 -0.02 -26.61 14.72
CA THR A 422 0.09 -25.41 15.57
C THR A 422 1.55 -25.07 15.90
N ALA A 423 2.43 -26.06 16.08
CA ALA A 423 3.86 -25.87 16.35
C ALA A 423 4.68 -25.32 15.16
N ARG A 424 4.09 -25.22 13.95
CA ARG A 424 4.74 -24.58 12.79
C ARG A 424 4.77 -23.05 12.91
N ALA A 425 3.79 -22.47 13.61
CA ALA A 425 3.71 -21.03 13.84
C ALA A 425 4.88 -20.55 14.72
N LYS A 426 5.79 -19.77 14.13
CA LYS A 426 7.07 -19.36 14.73
C LYS A 426 7.30 -17.86 14.53
N HIS A 427 6.66 -17.05 15.37
CA HIS A 427 6.79 -15.59 15.34
C HIS A 427 7.14 -15.01 16.72
N LYS A 428 7.90 -13.91 16.76
CA LYS A 428 8.41 -13.22 17.97
C LYS A 428 7.33 -12.79 18.99
N ARG A 429 6.05 -12.74 18.55
CA ARG A 429 4.88 -12.37 19.37
C ARG A 429 3.99 -13.56 19.73
N LEU A 430 4.43 -14.79 19.50
CA LEU A 430 3.78 -16.01 19.95
C LEU A 430 4.61 -16.68 21.06
N VAL A 431 3.93 -17.42 21.94
CA VAL A 431 4.59 -18.34 22.87
C VAL A 431 4.98 -19.59 22.11
N LYS A 432 6.29 -19.91 22.11
CA LYS A 432 6.83 -21.12 21.48
C LYS A 432 6.26 -22.37 22.16
N LEU A 433 5.50 -23.14 21.38
CA LEU A 433 5.19 -24.53 21.67
C LEU A 433 6.46 -25.37 21.47
N ILE A 434 6.92 -26.02 22.54
CA ILE A 434 8.14 -26.85 22.56
C ILE A 434 7.78 -28.30 22.18
N GLY A 435 6.64 -28.77 22.69
CA GLY A 435 6.22 -30.15 22.50
C GLY A 435 4.87 -30.46 23.13
N TYR A 436 4.57 -31.75 23.18
CA TYR A 436 3.35 -32.29 23.77
C TYR A 436 3.60 -33.68 24.37
N SER A 437 2.65 -34.15 25.15
CA SER A 437 2.52 -35.57 25.50
C SER A 437 1.06 -35.97 25.39
N THR A 438 0.81 -37.14 24.81
CA THR A 438 -0.51 -37.74 24.72
C THR A 438 -0.48 -39.16 25.27
N ASN A 439 -1.53 -39.52 26.00
CA ASN A 439 -1.91 -40.89 26.21
C ASN A 439 -3.45 -40.99 26.24
N ARG A 440 -3.97 -42.20 26.46
CA ARG A 440 -5.42 -42.49 26.41
C ARG A 440 -6.30 -41.69 27.39
N THR A 441 -5.73 -41.06 28.42
CA THR A 441 -6.46 -40.33 29.48
C THR A 441 -5.92 -38.91 29.75
N CYS A 442 -4.78 -38.53 29.17
CA CYS A 442 -4.08 -37.29 29.48
C CYS A 442 -3.53 -36.63 28.21
N ARG A 443 -3.69 -35.31 28.12
CA ARG A 443 -3.13 -34.48 27.05
C ARG A 443 -2.40 -33.30 27.66
N LEU A 444 -1.11 -33.22 27.40
CA LEU A 444 -0.20 -32.21 27.92
C LEU A 444 0.39 -31.41 26.76
N LEU A 445 0.40 -30.09 26.88
CA LEU A 445 1.15 -29.20 25.99
C LEU A 445 2.31 -28.57 26.75
N VAL A 446 3.48 -28.50 26.13
CA VAL A 446 4.73 -28.00 26.75
C VAL A 446 5.19 -26.77 25.97
N SER A 447 5.25 -25.63 26.64
CA SER A 447 5.64 -24.34 26.04
C SER A 447 6.70 -23.61 26.86
N GLU A 448 7.31 -22.57 26.27
CA GLU A 448 8.29 -21.74 26.96
C GLU A 448 7.68 -21.01 28.19
N TYR A 449 8.48 -20.87 29.26
CA TYR A 449 8.08 -20.12 30.44
C TYR A 449 8.36 -18.61 30.28
N ILE A 450 7.36 -17.77 30.54
CA ILE A 450 7.39 -16.32 30.37
C ILE A 450 7.29 -15.63 31.73
N ASP A 451 8.34 -14.89 32.14
CA ASP A 451 8.58 -14.56 33.56
C ASP A 451 7.54 -13.61 34.21
N ASN A 452 7.03 -12.58 33.52
CA ASN A 452 6.07 -11.63 34.13
C ASN A 452 4.61 -12.14 34.10
N GLY A 453 4.35 -13.37 33.66
CA GLY A 453 3.00 -13.94 33.62
C GLY A 453 2.08 -13.26 32.61
N ASN A 454 0.78 -13.23 32.87
CA ASN A 454 -0.22 -12.69 31.95
C ASN A 454 -0.58 -11.21 32.21
N LEU A 455 -1.07 -10.54 31.16
CA LEU A 455 -1.47 -9.13 31.17
C LEU A 455 -2.61 -8.84 32.17
N HIS A 456 -3.52 -9.79 32.39
CA HIS A 456 -4.64 -9.67 33.33
C HIS A 456 -4.17 -9.27 34.74
N LYS A 457 -3.10 -9.90 35.23
CA LYS A 457 -2.48 -9.61 36.53
C LYS A 457 -2.02 -8.16 36.66
N TRP A 458 -1.47 -7.59 35.59
CA TRP A 458 -0.90 -6.24 35.59
C TRP A 458 -1.93 -5.12 35.37
N LEU A 459 -3.09 -5.43 34.81
CA LEU A 459 -4.21 -4.50 34.72
C LEU A 459 -5.03 -4.48 36.02
N HIS A 460 -5.46 -5.66 36.50
CA HIS A 460 -6.49 -5.76 37.53
C HIS A 460 -5.95 -6.13 38.91
N GLU A 461 -5.09 -7.15 39.02
CA GLU A 461 -4.60 -7.68 40.30
C GLU A 461 -3.51 -6.79 40.94
N PHE A 462 -2.82 -5.97 40.15
CA PHE A 462 -1.76 -5.09 40.61
C PHE A 462 -2.26 -4.00 41.60
N GLN A 463 -1.71 -4.06 42.82
CA GLN A 463 -2.11 -3.27 43.99
C GLN A 463 -1.44 -1.89 44.12
N GLY A 464 -0.43 -1.57 43.30
CA GLY A 464 0.22 -0.26 43.35
C GLY A 464 -0.69 0.86 42.83
N SER A 465 -0.54 2.06 43.40
CA SER A 465 -1.37 3.24 43.10
C SER A 465 -1.24 3.74 41.65
N LEU A 466 -0.12 3.45 41.00
CA LEU A 466 0.14 3.76 39.59
C LEU A 466 0.53 2.47 38.84
N SER A 467 -0.08 2.27 37.67
CA SER A 467 0.17 1.08 36.84
C SER A 467 1.57 1.12 36.22
N PRO A 468 2.35 0.02 36.28
CA PRO A 468 3.65 -0.08 35.60
C PRO A 468 3.48 -0.12 34.07
N LEU A 469 2.31 -0.59 33.59
CA LEU A 469 1.92 -0.54 32.19
C LEU A 469 1.51 0.90 31.82
N THR A 470 2.50 1.73 31.55
CA THR A 470 2.33 3.09 31.00
C THR A 470 1.62 3.06 29.65
N TRP A 471 1.09 4.20 29.18
CA TRP A 471 0.36 4.24 27.90
C TRP A 471 1.20 3.75 26.71
N SER A 472 2.49 4.06 26.66
CA SER A 472 3.38 3.59 25.59
C SER A 472 3.57 2.06 25.64
N ILE A 473 3.70 1.48 26.82
CA ILE A 473 3.75 0.01 26.99
C ILE A 473 2.42 -0.62 26.57
N ARG A 474 1.27 -0.03 26.94
CA ARG A 474 -0.06 -0.51 26.54
C ARG A 474 -0.27 -0.45 25.02
N LEU A 475 0.17 0.62 24.36
CA LEU A 475 0.10 0.75 22.90
C LEU A 475 1.04 -0.23 22.18
N HIS A 476 2.27 -0.40 22.68
CA HIS A 476 3.21 -1.43 22.20
C HIS A 476 2.63 -2.83 22.33
N ILE A 477 1.96 -3.14 23.46
CA ILE A 477 1.26 -4.41 23.65
C ILE A 477 0.16 -4.60 22.61
N LEU A 478 -0.67 -3.59 22.34
CA LEU A 478 -1.71 -3.67 21.30
C LEU A 478 -1.13 -3.90 19.90
N GLN A 479 -0.15 -3.09 19.48
CA GLN A 479 0.53 -3.22 18.18
C GLN A 479 1.15 -4.62 18.03
N ALA A 480 1.88 -5.08 19.04
CA ALA A 480 2.57 -6.35 19.03
C ALA A 480 1.62 -7.57 19.11
N VAL A 481 0.48 -7.46 19.79
CA VAL A 481 -0.55 -8.51 19.76
C VAL A 481 -1.27 -8.54 18.41
N ALA A 482 -1.63 -7.40 17.83
CA ALA A 482 -2.23 -7.36 16.49
C ALA A 482 -1.32 -8.01 15.43
N ASN A 483 -0.02 -7.67 15.42
CA ASN A 483 1.00 -8.32 14.58
C ASN A 483 1.08 -9.84 14.84
N GLY A 484 0.88 -10.27 16.08
CA GLY A 484 0.91 -11.68 16.47
C GLY A 484 -0.29 -12.47 15.96
N ILE A 485 -1.47 -11.85 15.87
CA ILE A 485 -2.69 -12.46 15.32
C ILE A 485 -2.66 -12.42 13.79
N ALA A 486 -2.23 -11.32 13.18
CA ALA A 486 -2.13 -11.19 11.72
C ALA A 486 -1.24 -12.30 11.11
N TYR A 487 -0.06 -12.52 11.69
CA TYR A 487 0.80 -13.65 11.35
C TYR A 487 0.06 -15.01 11.36
N LEU A 488 -0.86 -15.25 12.29
CA LEU A 488 -1.64 -16.50 12.37
C LEU A 488 -2.79 -16.59 11.35
N HIS A 489 -3.34 -15.45 10.91
CA HIS A 489 -4.47 -15.35 9.97
C HIS A 489 -4.04 -15.30 8.51
N GLU A 490 -3.00 -14.52 8.21
CA GLU A 490 -2.58 -14.15 6.85
C GLU A 490 -1.23 -14.74 6.41
N GLU A 491 -0.26 -14.98 7.32
CA GLU A 491 1.08 -15.53 6.96
C GLU A 491 1.22 -17.06 7.12
N VAL A 492 0.44 -17.70 8.00
CA VAL A 492 0.56 -19.15 8.28
C VAL A 492 -0.41 -19.97 7.43
N GLU A 493 0.11 -20.94 6.68
CA GLU A 493 -0.68 -21.92 5.94
C GLU A 493 -0.55 -23.34 6.53
N PRO A 494 -1.65 -24.02 6.91
CA PRO A 494 -3.04 -23.56 6.92
C PRO A 494 -3.35 -22.62 8.08
N LYS A 495 -4.18 -21.60 7.82
CA LYS A 495 -4.45 -20.51 8.79
C LYS A 495 -4.95 -20.97 10.16
N ILE A 496 -4.49 -20.26 11.18
CA ILE A 496 -4.70 -20.55 12.59
C ILE A 496 -5.54 -19.43 13.21
N ILE A 497 -6.83 -19.69 13.37
CA ILE A 497 -7.66 -18.87 14.28
C ILE A 497 -7.17 -19.13 15.72
N HIS A 498 -7.15 -18.10 16.56
CA HIS A 498 -6.82 -18.21 17.98
C HIS A 498 -8.05 -18.70 18.78
N GLY A 499 -9.22 -18.12 18.54
CA GLY A 499 -10.51 -18.49 19.12
C GLY A 499 -10.65 -18.23 20.63
N SER A 500 -9.79 -17.39 21.23
CA SER A 500 -9.90 -16.97 22.64
C SER A 500 -8.95 -15.81 23.01
N ILE A 501 -9.05 -14.67 22.34
CA ILE A 501 -8.16 -13.53 22.63
C ILE A 501 -8.62 -12.80 23.90
N LYS A 502 -7.76 -12.73 24.92
CA LYS A 502 -8.07 -12.11 26.22
C LYS A 502 -6.79 -11.80 27.00
N SER A 503 -6.84 -10.85 27.94
CA SER A 503 -5.68 -10.47 28.78
C SER A 503 -5.03 -11.62 29.56
N LYS A 504 -5.75 -12.71 29.82
CA LYS A 504 -5.18 -13.94 30.42
C LYS A 504 -4.27 -14.73 29.47
N ASN A 505 -4.52 -14.66 28.17
CA ASN A 505 -3.78 -15.39 27.14
C ASN A 505 -2.62 -14.58 26.55
N ILE A 506 -2.49 -13.30 26.89
CA ILE A 506 -1.33 -12.46 26.54
C ILE A 506 -0.31 -12.52 27.68
N LEU A 507 0.83 -13.19 27.46
CA LEU A 507 1.93 -13.25 28.41
C LEU A 507 2.93 -12.11 28.17
N LEU A 508 3.63 -11.64 29.20
CA LEU A 508 4.57 -10.52 29.13
C LEU A 508 5.99 -10.97 29.53
N ASP A 509 7.01 -10.62 28.75
CA ASP A 509 8.41 -10.85 29.13
C ASP A 509 8.93 -9.79 30.14
N GLN A 510 10.19 -9.94 30.56
CA GLN A 510 10.85 -9.02 31.51
C GLN A 510 10.98 -7.59 30.98
N GLN A 511 10.84 -7.38 29.66
CA GLN A 511 10.94 -6.11 28.94
C GLN A 511 9.56 -5.59 28.50
N TRP A 512 8.47 -6.19 28.99
CA TRP A 512 7.07 -5.87 28.66
C TRP A 512 6.66 -6.13 27.19
N ASN A 513 7.38 -6.97 26.45
CA ASN A 513 6.87 -7.47 25.17
C ASN A 513 5.76 -8.50 25.40
N PRO A 514 4.67 -8.47 24.63
CA PRO A 514 3.69 -9.53 24.66
C PRO A 514 4.11 -10.75 23.84
N LYS A 515 3.69 -11.92 24.31
CA LYS A 515 3.58 -13.18 23.56
C LYS A 515 2.20 -13.78 23.73
N ILE A 516 1.55 -14.13 22.63
CA ILE A 516 0.24 -14.76 22.58
C ILE A 516 0.39 -16.25 22.91
N SER A 517 -0.34 -16.72 23.92
CA SER A 517 -0.48 -18.13 24.28
C SER A 517 -1.84 -18.68 23.83
N ASP A 518 -2.09 -19.98 23.99
CA ASP A 518 -3.41 -20.59 23.78
C ASP A 518 -4.04 -20.49 22.36
N PHE A 519 -3.26 -20.07 21.34
CA PHE A 519 -3.72 -20.08 19.94
C PHE A 519 -3.99 -21.50 19.41
N GLY A 520 -5.01 -21.64 18.55
CA GLY A 520 -5.41 -22.92 17.96
C GLY A 520 -6.09 -23.94 18.90
N LEU A 521 -6.08 -23.74 20.22
CA LEU A 521 -6.50 -24.76 21.20
C LEU A 521 -7.96 -25.23 21.07
N PHE A 522 -8.86 -24.39 20.56
CA PHE A 522 -10.26 -24.79 20.37
C PHE A 522 -10.38 -26.00 19.42
N LYS A 523 -9.51 -26.11 18.40
CA LYS A 523 -9.43 -27.28 17.50
C LYS A 523 -9.01 -28.58 18.22
N LEU A 524 -8.30 -28.47 19.36
CA LEU A 524 -7.84 -29.60 20.17
C LEU A 524 -8.87 -30.07 21.21
N GLN A 525 -9.79 -29.16 21.58
CA GLN A 525 -10.82 -29.38 22.61
C GLN A 525 -12.18 -29.79 22.01
N SER A 526 -12.47 -29.43 20.76
CA SER A 526 -13.73 -29.81 20.09
C SER A 526 -13.78 -31.31 19.76
N SER A 527 -14.65 -32.03 20.45
CA SER A 527 -15.05 -33.39 20.05
C SER A 527 -16.03 -33.35 18.87
N ASN A 528 -16.35 -34.51 18.30
CA ASN A 528 -17.06 -34.65 17.00
C ASN A 528 -18.57 -34.31 17.03
N SER A 529 -18.98 -33.28 17.80
CA SER A 529 -20.32 -32.69 17.69
C SER A 529 -20.40 -31.76 16.47
N SER A 530 -20.88 -32.31 15.35
CA SER A 530 -21.01 -31.67 14.04
C SER A 530 -22.04 -30.52 13.96
N HIS A 531 -22.36 -29.90 15.09
CA HIS A 531 -23.26 -28.75 15.24
C HIS A 531 -22.62 -27.56 15.99
N SER A 532 -21.33 -27.63 16.35
CA SER A 532 -20.59 -26.50 16.95
C SER A 532 -19.25 -26.17 16.26
N MET A 533 -18.88 -26.93 15.22
CA MET A 533 -17.63 -26.75 14.46
C MET A 533 -17.60 -25.53 13.51
N SER A 534 -18.71 -24.81 13.35
CA SER A 534 -18.94 -23.87 12.24
C SER A 534 -18.68 -22.39 12.52
N ASN A 535 -18.44 -21.99 13.78
CA ASN A 535 -18.66 -20.60 14.22
C ASN A 535 -17.43 -19.84 14.73
N PHE A 536 -16.21 -20.40 14.62
CA PHE A 536 -14.97 -19.68 14.95
C PHE A 536 -14.23 -19.28 13.67
N THR A 537 -14.09 -17.97 13.48
CA THR A 537 -13.60 -17.30 12.28
C THR A 537 -12.66 -16.14 12.64
N GLU A 538 -12.00 -15.56 11.65
CA GLU A 538 -11.11 -14.40 11.81
C GLU A 538 -11.85 -13.21 12.45
N SER A 539 -13.12 -13.03 12.11
CA SER A 539 -14.06 -12.10 12.76
C SER A 539 -14.19 -12.26 14.28
N ASN A 540 -14.15 -13.48 14.81
CA ASN A 540 -14.22 -13.70 16.26
C ASN A 540 -12.96 -13.21 16.96
N ASP A 541 -11.79 -13.47 16.37
CA ASP A 541 -10.52 -13.00 16.89
C ASP A 541 -10.41 -11.46 16.83
N ILE A 542 -10.90 -10.84 15.75
CA ILE A 542 -11.00 -9.37 15.63
C ILE A 542 -11.94 -8.80 16.70
N TYR A 543 -13.07 -9.47 16.98
CA TYR A 543 -14.02 -9.06 18.02
C TYR A 543 -13.39 -9.11 19.42
N ASP A 544 -12.80 -10.25 19.78
CA ASP A 544 -12.11 -10.45 21.04
C ASP A 544 -10.93 -9.46 21.20
N PHE A 545 -10.21 -9.15 20.12
CA PHE A 545 -9.18 -8.11 20.12
C PHE A 545 -9.76 -6.70 20.35
N GLY A 546 -10.94 -6.40 19.81
CA GLY A 546 -11.70 -5.19 20.14
C GLY A 546 -12.01 -5.05 21.63
N ILE A 547 -12.41 -6.16 22.27
CA ILE A 547 -12.62 -6.22 23.72
C ILE A 547 -11.32 -6.03 24.50
N LEU A 548 -10.23 -6.66 24.05
CA LEU A 548 -8.89 -6.50 24.64
C LEU A 548 -8.39 -5.05 24.55
N ILE A 549 -8.68 -4.32 23.47
CA ILE A 549 -8.40 -2.87 23.39
C ILE A 549 -9.16 -2.11 24.48
N MET A 550 -10.46 -2.37 24.65
CA MET A 550 -11.28 -1.68 25.67
C MET A 550 -10.79 -1.98 27.10
N GLU A 551 -10.40 -3.24 27.37
CA GLU A 551 -9.77 -3.68 28.63
C GLU A 551 -8.47 -2.89 28.91
N ILE A 552 -7.57 -2.82 27.92
CA ILE A 552 -6.26 -2.16 28.01
C ILE A 552 -6.39 -0.63 28.18
N ILE A 553 -7.31 0.04 27.46
CA ILE A 553 -7.56 1.48 27.62
C ILE A 553 -8.03 1.81 29.04
N SER A 554 -8.97 1.01 29.57
CA SER A 554 -9.77 1.39 30.74
C SER A 554 -9.33 0.76 32.07
N GLY A 555 -8.53 -0.31 32.04
CA GLY A 555 -8.18 -1.08 33.23
C GLY A 555 -9.37 -1.82 33.86
N ARG A 556 -10.48 -1.95 33.13
CA ARG A 556 -11.71 -2.63 33.59
C ARG A 556 -11.80 -4.04 33.06
N ILE A 557 -12.29 -4.96 33.90
CA ILE A 557 -12.61 -6.34 33.53
C ILE A 557 -13.77 -6.31 32.52
N PRO A 558 -13.66 -6.93 31.31
CA PRO A 558 -14.70 -6.88 30.28
C PRO A 558 -16.06 -7.46 30.68
N PHE A 559 -16.02 -8.56 31.45
CA PHE A 559 -17.17 -9.31 31.94
C PHE A 559 -17.12 -9.35 33.48
N PRO A 560 -17.56 -8.28 34.17
CA PRO A 560 -17.49 -8.21 35.63
C PRO A 560 -18.49 -9.17 36.27
N SER A 561 -18.00 -10.20 36.95
CA SER A 561 -18.83 -11.09 37.77
C SER A 561 -19.58 -10.28 38.84
N HIS A 562 -20.91 -10.26 38.78
CA HIS A 562 -21.76 -9.43 39.65
C HIS A 562 -21.52 -9.69 41.15
N HIS A 563 -21.14 -8.66 41.91
CA HIS A 563 -21.50 -8.47 43.33
C HIS A 563 -21.32 -7.00 43.79
N SER A 564 -22.06 -6.04 43.20
CA SER A 564 -22.38 -4.74 43.86
C SER A 564 -23.18 -3.77 42.98
N GLN A 565 -22.94 -3.74 41.66
CA GLN A 565 -23.68 -2.89 40.71
C GLN A 565 -23.97 -3.61 39.38
N PRO A 566 -25.01 -3.17 38.64
CA PRO A 566 -25.19 -3.54 37.24
C PRO A 566 -24.19 -2.77 36.37
N GLN A 567 -22.93 -3.21 36.38
CA GLN A 567 -21.95 -2.73 35.41
C GLN A 567 -22.33 -3.29 34.03
N ALA A 568 -22.64 -2.39 33.09
CA ALA A 568 -22.89 -2.78 31.71
C ALA A 568 -21.63 -3.44 31.11
N TYR A 569 -21.84 -4.35 30.16
CA TYR A 569 -20.77 -4.95 29.36
C TYR A 569 -19.85 -3.86 28.79
N ILE A 570 -18.54 -4.12 28.72
CA ILE A 570 -17.55 -3.07 28.46
C ILE A 570 -17.81 -2.29 27.17
N VAL A 571 -18.35 -2.94 26.13
CA VAL A 571 -18.78 -2.30 24.87
C VAL A 571 -19.89 -1.27 25.09
N ASP A 572 -20.91 -1.63 25.87
CA ASP A 572 -22.07 -0.75 26.14
C ASP A 572 -21.68 0.39 27.08
N TRP A 573 -20.78 0.12 28.03
CA TRP A 573 -20.18 1.18 28.84
C TRP A 573 -19.36 2.15 27.98
N PHE A 574 -18.52 1.65 27.06
CA PHE A 574 -17.76 2.50 26.12
C PHE A 574 -18.71 3.36 25.27
N LYS A 575 -19.70 2.74 24.62
CA LYS A 575 -20.73 3.44 23.82
C LYS A 575 -21.44 4.53 24.63
N SER A 576 -21.87 4.20 25.86
CA SER A 576 -22.54 5.15 26.76
C SER A 576 -21.65 6.34 27.15
N MET A 577 -20.39 6.10 27.51
CA MET A 577 -19.44 7.16 27.88
C MET A 577 -19.13 8.09 26.70
N ILE A 578 -19.04 7.56 25.48
CA ILE A 578 -18.80 8.33 24.25
C ILE A 578 -20.02 9.20 23.91
N SER A 579 -21.23 8.64 23.93
CA SER A 579 -22.48 9.39 23.71
C SER A 579 -22.71 10.51 24.73
N ASN A 580 -22.20 10.35 25.96
CA ASN A 580 -22.22 11.38 27.00
C ASN A 580 -21.01 12.36 26.93
N GLY A 581 -20.15 12.26 25.91
CA GLY A 581 -18.98 13.12 25.71
C GLY A 581 -17.78 12.86 26.64
N LYS A 582 -17.85 11.84 27.52
CA LYS A 582 -16.89 11.58 28.61
C LYS A 582 -15.69 10.75 28.18
N ILE A 583 -15.11 11.08 27.01
CA ILE A 583 -14.00 10.33 26.39
C ILE A 583 -12.74 10.33 27.28
N SER A 584 -12.51 11.39 28.06
CA SER A 584 -11.41 11.50 29.05
C SER A 584 -11.47 10.44 30.17
N ASP A 585 -12.65 9.89 30.42
CA ASP A 585 -12.98 9.09 31.59
C ASP A 585 -13.06 7.59 31.24
N LEU A 586 -12.87 7.26 29.95
CA LEU A 586 -12.60 5.91 29.46
C LEU A 586 -11.21 5.41 29.84
N VAL A 587 -10.26 6.32 30.09
CA VAL A 587 -8.86 6.02 30.38
C VAL A 587 -8.67 5.57 31.82
N ASP A 588 -7.98 4.45 32.01
CA ASP A 588 -7.58 3.90 33.32
C ASP A 588 -7.01 4.99 34.26
N PRO A 589 -7.62 5.22 35.45
CA PRO A 589 -7.14 6.20 36.40
C PRO A 589 -5.79 5.85 37.04
N LYS A 590 -5.33 4.58 36.97
CA LYS A 590 -3.99 4.17 37.42
C LYS A 590 -2.87 4.61 36.47
N LEU A 591 -3.14 5.15 35.28
CA LEU A 591 -2.10 5.53 34.32
C LEU A 591 -1.32 6.79 34.77
N PRO A 592 0.03 6.74 34.90
CA PRO A 592 0.84 7.89 35.33
C PRO A 592 0.72 9.14 34.44
N LYS A 593 0.41 8.93 33.15
CA LYS A 593 0.17 9.97 32.15
C LYS A 593 -0.89 9.48 31.18
N LYS A 594 -1.98 10.23 31.02
CA LYS A 594 -3.02 9.92 30.02
C LYS A 594 -2.50 10.17 28.59
N PRO A 595 -2.98 9.41 27.59
CA PRO A 595 -2.69 9.67 26.17
C PRO A 595 -3.16 11.05 25.70
N SER A 596 -2.63 11.50 24.55
CA SER A 596 -3.20 12.65 23.83
C SER A 596 -4.60 12.31 23.31
N SER A 597 -5.48 13.32 23.21
CA SER A 597 -6.87 13.11 22.77
C SER A 597 -6.96 12.49 21.37
N ILE A 598 -6.01 12.80 20.48
CA ILE A 598 -5.94 12.26 19.11
C ILE A 598 -5.69 10.75 19.15
N VAL A 599 -4.61 10.31 19.83
CA VAL A 599 -4.27 8.88 19.94
C VAL A 599 -5.38 8.13 20.69
N LEU A 600 -5.91 8.70 21.78
CA LEU A 600 -7.02 8.09 22.53
C LEU A 600 -8.25 7.84 21.64
N LYS A 601 -8.70 8.86 20.90
CA LYS A 601 -9.82 8.73 19.95
C LYS A 601 -9.50 7.72 18.85
N ARG A 602 -8.25 7.65 18.38
CA ARG A 602 -7.79 6.68 17.37
C ARG A 602 -8.04 5.24 17.84
N ILE A 603 -7.51 4.88 19.01
CA ILE A 603 -7.58 3.51 19.53
C ILE A 603 -9.03 3.16 19.97
N ILE A 604 -9.83 4.13 20.44
CA ILE A 604 -11.26 3.93 20.75
C ILE A 604 -12.09 3.59 19.50
N LEU A 605 -11.92 4.33 18.40
CA LEU A 605 -12.69 4.10 17.18
C LEU A 605 -12.34 2.74 16.54
N LEU A 606 -11.07 2.34 16.56
CA LEU A 606 -10.65 0.99 16.20
C LEU A 606 -11.35 -0.07 17.07
N ALA A 607 -11.34 0.09 18.40
CA ALA A 607 -12.00 -0.83 19.30
C ALA A 607 -13.50 -0.99 19.01
N LEU A 608 -14.17 0.12 18.64
CA LEU A 608 -15.57 0.11 18.23
C LEU A 608 -15.78 -0.64 16.91
N TRP A 609 -14.94 -0.42 15.89
CA TRP A 609 -15.03 -1.13 14.61
C TRP A 609 -14.74 -2.63 14.74
N CYS A 610 -13.80 -3.02 15.60
CA CYS A 610 -13.53 -4.41 15.92
C CYS A 610 -14.74 -5.13 16.54
N VAL A 611 -15.58 -4.45 17.32
CA VAL A 611 -16.78 -5.05 17.96
C VAL A 611 -18.11 -4.75 17.27
N ASP A 612 -18.07 -4.09 16.10
CA ASP A 612 -19.24 -3.75 15.31
C ASP A 612 -19.59 -4.87 14.34
N LEU A 613 -20.82 -5.40 14.42
CA LEU A 613 -21.23 -6.61 13.69
C LEU A 613 -21.33 -6.42 12.16
N ASP A 614 -21.47 -5.17 11.68
CA ASP A 614 -21.52 -4.86 10.26
C ASP A 614 -20.14 -4.52 9.69
N MET A 615 -19.22 -4.00 10.50
CA MET A 615 -17.86 -3.64 10.07
C MET A 615 -16.85 -4.78 10.26
N ASN A 616 -16.87 -5.48 11.40
CA ASN A 616 -15.93 -6.55 11.73
C ASN A 616 -15.76 -7.61 10.62
N PRO A 617 -16.82 -8.12 9.95
CA PRO A 617 -16.68 -9.11 8.86
C PRO A 617 -16.02 -8.59 7.57
N LYS A 618 -15.62 -7.31 7.54
CA LYS A 618 -14.94 -6.66 6.42
C LYS A 618 -13.48 -6.27 6.77
N LEU A 619 -13.05 -6.50 8.01
CA LEU A 619 -11.71 -6.21 8.48
C LEU A 619 -10.82 -7.46 8.41
N LYS A 620 -9.55 -7.25 8.08
CA LYS A 620 -8.45 -8.21 8.26
C LYS A 620 -7.71 -7.92 9.58
N MET A 621 -6.70 -8.72 9.93
CA MET A 621 -5.81 -8.37 11.06
C MET A 621 -4.62 -7.51 10.62
N GLU A 622 -4.13 -7.66 9.39
CA GLU A 622 -3.23 -6.69 8.72
C GLU A 622 -3.78 -5.24 8.79
N ASP A 623 -5.06 -5.09 8.42
CA ASP A 623 -5.85 -3.87 8.53
C ASP A 623 -5.75 -3.27 9.95
N VAL A 624 -6.04 -4.07 10.97
CA VAL A 624 -6.01 -3.67 12.38
C VAL A 624 -4.60 -3.30 12.85
N VAL A 625 -3.55 -3.97 12.37
CA VAL A 625 -2.15 -3.57 12.59
C VAL A 625 -1.90 -2.18 12.01
N GLN A 626 -2.28 -1.94 10.75
CA GLN A 626 -2.08 -0.65 10.09
C GLN A 626 -2.77 0.49 10.87
N MET A 627 -3.98 0.27 11.41
CA MET A 627 -4.69 1.25 12.26
C MET A 627 -3.98 1.60 13.58
N LEU A 628 -3.24 0.65 14.15
CA LEU A 628 -2.51 0.81 15.40
C LEU A 628 -1.15 1.47 15.20
N GLU A 629 -0.44 1.14 14.13
CA GLU A 629 0.91 1.62 13.83
C GLU A 629 0.90 2.96 13.09
N SER A 630 -0.03 3.17 12.14
CA SER A 630 -0.24 4.48 11.53
C SER A 630 -0.66 5.53 12.57
N ASN A 631 -0.43 6.81 12.27
CA ASN A 631 -0.95 7.88 13.12
C ASN A 631 -2.42 8.27 12.84
N GLN A 632 -3.09 7.61 11.89
CA GLN A 632 -4.36 8.06 11.28
C GLN A 632 -5.29 6.85 11.02
N LEU A 633 -6.55 6.91 11.44
CA LEU A 633 -7.54 5.92 11.00
C LEU A 633 -7.94 6.21 9.56
N LEU A 634 -7.75 5.23 8.67
CA LEU A 634 -8.39 5.20 7.36
C LEU A 634 -8.89 3.77 7.09
N PHE A 635 -10.21 3.59 6.97
CA PHE A 635 -10.73 2.46 6.19
C PHE A 635 -11.69 2.92 5.12
N TYR A 636 -11.55 2.24 3.99
CA TYR A 636 -12.42 2.28 2.84
C TYR A 636 -13.48 1.19 3.04
N VAL A 637 -14.62 1.51 3.65
CA VAL A 637 -15.72 0.55 3.76
C VAL A 637 -16.30 0.31 2.36
N GLY A 638 -16.01 -0.88 1.80
CA GLY A 638 -16.34 -1.23 0.43
C GLY A 638 -17.81 -1.04 0.08
N THR A 639 -18.07 -0.55 -1.14
CA THR A 639 -19.39 -0.18 -1.63
C THR A 639 -20.36 -1.36 -1.66
N THR A 640 -21.18 -1.50 -0.63
CA THR A 640 -22.33 -2.41 -0.60
C THR A 640 -23.60 -1.57 -0.45
N THR A 641 -24.50 -1.65 -1.43
CA THR A 641 -25.64 -0.74 -1.55
C THR A 641 -26.72 -0.98 -0.50
N PHE A 642 -26.76 -0.16 0.55
CA PHE A 642 -27.95 -0.05 1.40
C PHE A 642 -29.05 0.75 0.69
N ARG A 643 -29.95 0.03 0.00
CA ARG A 643 -31.27 0.57 -0.38
C ARG A 643 -32.12 0.71 0.89
N GLY A 644 -32.00 1.86 1.55
CA GLY A 644 -32.88 2.23 2.66
C GLY A 644 -34.32 2.45 2.20
N TYR A 645 -35.13 1.40 2.23
CA TYR A 645 -36.59 1.53 2.29
C TYR A 645 -36.98 1.83 3.73
N TYR A 646 -37.52 3.01 3.99
CA TYR A 646 -38.31 3.28 5.18
C TYR A 646 -39.58 4.07 4.80
N HIS A 647 -40.71 3.52 5.25
CA HIS A 647 -41.98 4.21 5.44
C HIS A 647 -42.11 4.59 6.92
#